data_AF-A0A2D4GWS9-F1
#
_entry.id   AF-A0A2D4GWS9-F1
#
_cell.length_a   1.000
_cell.length_b   1.000
_cell.length_c   1.000
_cell.angle_alpha   90.00
_cell.angle_beta   90.00
_cell.angle_gamma   90.00
#
_symmetry.space_group_name_H-M   'P 1'
#
loop_
_entity.id
_entity.type
_entity.pdbx_description
1 polymer ?
#
loop_
_entity_poly.entity_id
_entity_poly.type
_entity_poly.pdbx_seq_one_letter_code
_entity_poly.pdbx_strand_id
1 'polypeptide(L)'
;KGNDLHWLACSLYVACRKAVPTVSRGTVEGNYVSLIRILRCSGQSLIEFFNKMKKWEDMADLPSQFRERTTRLERNFTVSAVIFKKYEPIFQDIFKYPQDDQPRQPRGRKQRRQPCTVSEVFQFCWVLFVYAKGNFPMISDDLVNSYHLLLCVLDLVYGNSLQCPNRKEILNPSFKGLPEDFHSKDFKLLSEAPCIIEKLCSLHDGLVLDAKGIKEHFWKPYVKKLFEKKILKGKEENLTGFLDPGNFAESFKAINKAYEEYILSVGNLDERIFLGEDADEEIGTLRRCLSTASEMETAERVQIKYNLQEHFERTKSFRISTPLTGRKYIKDSDPYLSPISIVTHCLTRLHTMLAGLKNAPSENLEQILRGCSRDPSLSIANRVKEMYEIYSQKAPASGESGNFPKDLVGKHFRLAEVLYYKVLESVLKQEKKRLEDADLSAILEHDVFHKSLMACCLEIIIYSYKTADSFPFITDVFDVPAFHFYKVIEILIRAEDGLCREVVKHLNHIEEQILESLAWKTESPLWARIKENENKVPTCEEVMPPQYFERSNGNSVAGSPLTPRRLNEVRAETGIQGKGISFSPTTLYERYSSPTSNPTRRRLFVDNDTAGEASRTPLRVAQPPVISTVPVQNVSSDTIPVTPVPGQTLVTVATATVTANNGQTVTIPVQGIAN
;
A
#
# COMPACT_ATOMS: atom_id res chain seq x y z
N LYS A 1 -26.49 -18.19 22.52
CA LYS A 1 -27.16 -16.93 22.96
C LYS A 1 -26.08 -15.89 23.22
N GLY A 2 -26.24 -14.64 22.77
CA GLY A 2 -25.24 -13.59 23.02
C GLY A 2 -25.41 -12.98 24.42
N ASN A 3 -24.35 -12.38 24.98
CA ASN A 3 -24.42 -11.61 26.22
C ASN A 3 -25.10 -10.25 25.96
N ASP A 4 -26.19 -9.97 26.67
CA ASP A 4 -27.00 -8.75 26.53
C ASP A 4 -26.19 -7.47 26.84
N LEU A 5 -25.26 -7.53 27.81
CA LEU A 5 -24.39 -6.40 28.15
C LEU A 5 -23.46 -6.01 27.01
N HIS A 6 -23.03 -6.96 26.18
CA HIS A 6 -22.14 -6.66 25.05
C HIS A 6 -22.90 -5.92 23.93
N TRP A 7 -24.17 -6.28 23.72
CA TRP A 7 -25.02 -5.56 22.76
C TRP A 7 -25.39 -4.18 23.26
N LEU A 8 -25.67 -4.04 24.56
CA LEU A 8 -25.85 -2.74 25.20
C LEU A 8 -24.60 -1.87 25.03
N ALA A 9 -23.40 -2.43 25.21
CA ALA A 9 -22.14 -1.73 24.99
C ALA A 9 -21.98 -1.20 23.56
N CYS A 10 -22.29 -2.02 22.54
CA CYS A 10 -22.33 -1.58 21.15
C CYS A 10 -23.33 -0.44 20.93
N SER A 11 -24.57 -0.58 21.43
CA SER A 11 -25.59 0.48 21.30
C SER A 11 -25.18 1.78 22.00
N LEU A 12 -24.56 1.68 23.18
CA LEU A 12 -24.11 2.81 23.97
C LEU A 12 -22.96 3.52 23.26
N TYR A 13 -22.00 2.77 22.72
CA TYR A 13 -20.92 3.33 21.91
C TYR A 13 -21.46 4.15 20.73
N VAL A 14 -22.42 3.60 19.97
CA VAL A 14 -23.07 4.32 18.86
C VAL A 14 -23.76 5.59 19.35
N ALA A 15 -24.54 5.51 20.43
CA ALA A 15 -25.21 6.66 21.01
C ALA A 15 -24.22 7.75 21.47
N CYS A 16 -23.10 7.34 22.07
CA CYS A 16 -22.04 8.24 22.54
C CYS A 16 -21.22 8.90 21.42
N ARG A 17 -21.41 8.48 20.15
CA ARG A 17 -20.72 9.01 18.97
C ARG A 17 -21.63 9.83 18.06
N LYS A 18 -22.91 9.98 18.41
CA LYS A 18 -23.81 10.95 17.78
C LYS A 18 -23.45 12.37 18.25
N ALA A 19 -23.62 13.36 17.37
CA ALA A 19 -23.38 14.76 17.72
C ALA A 19 -24.35 15.21 18.82
N VAL A 20 -23.82 15.86 19.86
CA VAL A 20 -24.64 16.39 20.95
C VAL A 20 -24.51 17.92 20.97
N PRO A 21 -25.62 18.68 21.04
CA PRO A 21 -25.56 20.13 21.16
C PRO A 21 -24.89 20.53 22.48
N THR A 22 -23.88 21.40 22.42
CA THR A 22 -23.27 21.97 23.65
C THR A 22 -23.81 23.37 23.93
N VAL A 23 -23.88 23.73 25.22
CA VAL A 23 -24.54 24.96 25.72
C VAL A 23 -23.80 26.25 25.31
N SER A 24 -22.61 26.18 24.70
CA SER A 24 -21.84 27.38 24.35
C SER A 24 -20.86 27.28 23.16
N ARG A 25 -20.64 26.11 22.54
CA ARG A 25 -19.68 25.95 21.42
C ARG A 25 -20.16 24.92 20.38
N GLY A 26 -21.29 25.19 19.73
CA GLY A 26 -21.78 24.39 18.61
C GLY A 26 -22.09 22.92 18.97
N THR A 27 -22.18 22.07 17.94
CA THR A 27 -22.27 20.61 18.06
C THR A 27 -20.87 20.02 18.23
N VAL A 28 -20.62 19.33 19.34
CA VAL A 28 -19.42 18.51 19.51
C VAL A 28 -19.79 17.07 19.20
N GLU A 29 -18.97 16.40 18.39
CA GLU A 29 -19.15 14.98 18.13
C GLU A 29 -18.75 14.17 19.38
N GLY A 30 -19.75 13.60 20.04
CA GLY A 30 -19.58 12.61 21.10
C GLY A 30 -19.68 13.12 22.53
N ASN A 31 -20.04 12.21 23.43
CA ASN A 31 -20.37 12.50 24.83
C ASN A 31 -19.17 12.38 25.80
N TYR A 32 -17.93 12.49 25.32
CA TYR A 32 -16.72 12.31 26.13
C TYR A 32 -16.68 10.98 26.91
N VAL A 33 -17.34 9.93 26.38
CA VAL A 33 -17.32 8.58 26.97
C VAL A 33 -16.18 7.78 26.33
N SER A 34 -15.30 7.26 27.19
CA SER A 34 -14.19 6.38 26.78
C SER A 34 -14.72 4.99 26.42
N LEU A 35 -14.30 4.48 25.25
CA LEU A 35 -14.61 3.12 24.82
C LEU A 35 -14.09 2.09 25.83
N ILE A 36 -12.85 2.24 26.30
CA ILE A 36 -12.27 1.32 27.30
C ILE A 36 -13.13 1.24 28.57
N ARG A 37 -13.70 2.37 29.00
CA ARG A 37 -14.58 2.38 30.16
C ARG A 37 -15.89 1.64 29.90
N ILE A 38 -16.48 1.77 28.70
CA ILE A 38 -17.66 1.00 28.30
C ILE A 38 -17.34 -0.51 28.37
N LEU A 39 -16.20 -0.90 27.79
CA LEU A 39 -15.76 -2.29 27.72
C LEU A 39 -15.50 -2.93 29.09
N ARG A 40 -14.83 -2.20 29.99
CA ARG A 40 -14.64 -2.63 31.39
C ARG A 40 -15.96 -2.84 32.11
N CYS A 41 -16.94 -1.96 31.89
CA CYS A 41 -18.27 -2.09 32.51
C CYS A 41 -19.09 -3.26 31.93
N SER A 42 -18.87 -3.65 30.67
CA SER A 42 -19.55 -4.79 30.05
C SER A 42 -18.79 -6.11 30.19
N GLY A 43 -17.57 -6.11 30.74
CA GLY A 43 -16.70 -7.28 30.83
C GLY A 43 -16.27 -7.82 29.46
N GLN A 44 -16.24 -6.94 28.46
CA GLN A 44 -16.01 -7.30 27.06
C GLN A 44 -14.60 -6.89 26.64
N SER A 45 -13.85 -7.79 26.00
CA SER A 45 -12.55 -7.43 25.44
C SER A 45 -12.69 -6.55 24.18
N LEU A 46 -11.64 -5.80 23.87
CA LEU A 46 -11.63 -4.93 22.69
C LEU A 46 -11.80 -5.69 21.37
N ILE A 47 -11.20 -6.87 21.23
CA ILE A 47 -11.36 -7.72 20.04
C ILE A 47 -12.80 -8.21 19.90
N GLU A 48 -13.42 -8.64 21.01
CA GLU A 48 -14.83 -9.04 21.00
C GLU A 48 -15.76 -7.88 20.67
N PHE A 49 -15.41 -6.66 21.08
CA PHE A 49 -16.12 -5.45 20.71
C PHE A 49 -16.13 -5.25 19.20
N PHE A 50 -14.97 -5.26 18.52
CA PHE A 50 -14.95 -5.08 17.06
C PHE A 50 -15.77 -6.14 16.33
N ASN A 51 -15.69 -7.40 16.76
CA ASN A 51 -16.47 -8.49 16.16
C ASN A 51 -17.99 -8.32 16.35
N LYS A 52 -18.43 -7.85 17.51
CA LYS A 52 -19.86 -7.60 17.77
C LYS A 52 -20.35 -6.30 17.17
N MET A 53 -19.49 -5.27 17.11
CA MET A 53 -19.80 -3.97 16.53
C MET A 53 -20.11 -4.09 15.04
N LYS A 54 -19.35 -4.91 14.28
CA LYS A 54 -19.67 -5.22 12.87
C LYS A 54 -21.07 -5.82 12.69
N LYS A 55 -21.42 -6.81 13.54
CA LYS A 55 -22.77 -7.41 13.53
C LYS A 55 -23.84 -6.40 13.92
N TRP A 56 -23.56 -5.54 14.90
CA TRP A 56 -24.47 -4.48 15.32
C TRP A 56 -24.68 -3.44 14.22
N GLU A 57 -23.63 -3.05 13.50
CA GLU A 57 -23.72 -2.14 12.35
C GLU A 57 -24.68 -2.68 11.29
N ASP A 58 -24.59 -3.98 10.99
CA ASP A 58 -25.50 -4.66 10.06
C ASP A 58 -26.93 -4.73 10.59
N MET A 59 -27.11 -5.13 11.84
CA MET A 59 -28.43 -5.27 12.47
C MET A 59 -29.17 -3.93 12.65
N ALA A 60 -28.42 -2.86 12.95
CA ALA A 60 -28.95 -1.52 13.21
C ALA A 60 -28.94 -0.62 11.97
N ASP A 61 -28.54 -1.15 10.82
CA ASP A 61 -28.41 -0.46 9.53
C ASP A 61 -27.70 0.89 9.63
N LEU A 62 -26.49 0.89 10.20
CA LEU A 62 -25.76 2.13 10.45
C LEU A 62 -25.21 2.75 9.15
N PRO A 63 -25.16 4.09 9.04
CA PRO A 63 -24.65 4.79 7.86
C PRO A 63 -23.20 4.42 7.52
N SER A 64 -22.84 4.47 6.24
CA SER A 64 -21.49 4.17 5.73
C SER A 64 -20.40 4.98 6.42
N GLN A 65 -20.65 6.27 6.68
CA GLN A 65 -19.73 7.15 7.40
C GLN A 65 -19.40 6.63 8.81
N PHE A 66 -20.38 6.04 9.50
CA PHE A 66 -20.14 5.47 10.83
C PHE A 66 -19.31 4.18 10.73
N ARG A 67 -19.63 3.31 9.78
CA ARG A 67 -18.91 2.07 9.52
C ARG A 67 -17.43 2.33 9.18
N GLU A 68 -17.17 3.38 8.39
CA GLU A 68 -15.81 3.83 8.08
C GLU A 68 -15.07 4.27 9.35
N ARG A 69 -15.73 5.03 10.24
CA ARG A 69 -15.15 5.44 11.54
C ARG A 69 -14.78 4.23 12.41
N THR A 70 -15.67 3.24 12.55
CA THR A 70 -15.37 2.01 13.31
C THR A 70 -14.23 1.22 12.67
N THR A 71 -14.22 1.11 11.34
CA THR A 71 -13.15 0.42 10.59
C THR A 71 -11.81 1.11 10.79
N ARG A 72 -11.78 2.45 10.75
CA ARG A 72 -10.58 3.25 11.03
C ARG A 72 -10.10 3.05 12.47
N LEU A 73 -11.02 2.99 13.43
CA LEU A 73 -10.68 2.72 14.83
C LEU A 73 -10.01 1.34 15.00
N GLU A 74 -10.55 0.30 14.36
CA GLU A 74 -9.97 -1.06 14.36
C GLU A 74 -8.58 -1.08 13.70
N ARG A 75 -8.41 -0.40 12.57
CA ARG A 75 -7.12 -0.27 11.87
C ARG A 75 -6.09 0.44 12.77
N ASN A 76 -6.46 1.55 13.41
CA ASN A 76 -5.58 2.30 14.29
C ASN A 76 -5.14 1.48 15.50
N PHE A 77 -6.06 0.73 16.10
CA PHE A 77 -5.73 -0.21 17.16
C PHE A 77 -4.73 -1.28 16.68
N THR A 78 -4.97 -1.88 15.51
CA THR A 78 -4.10 -2.91 14.94
C THR A 78 -2.68 -2.39 14.70
N VAL A 79 -2.55 -1.17 14.14
CA VAL A 79 -1.25 -0.51 13.95
C VAL A 79 -0.54 -0.33 15.30
N SER A 80 -1.22 0.22 16.29
CA SER A 80 -0.64 0.46 17.62
C SER A 80 -0.25 -0.83 18.35
N ALA A 81 -1.05 -1.91 18.22
CA ALA A 81 -0.72 -3.20 18.80
C ALA A 81 0.56 -3.80 18.20
N VAL A 82 0.72 -3.72 16.88
CA VAL A 82 1.93 -4.18 16.19
C VAL A 82 3.16 -3.35 16.60
N ILE A 83 3.00 -2.04 16.72
CA ILE A 83 4.07 -1.13 17.15
C ILE A 83 4.45 -1.38 18.61
N PHE A 84 3.47 -1.55 19.52
CA PHE A 84 3.73 -1.83 20.92
C PHE A 84 4.52 -3.14 21.11
N LYS A 85 4.20 -4.18 20.32
CA LYS A 85 4.95 -5.44 20.33
C LYS A 85 6.42 -5.27 19.93
N LYS A 86 6.73 -4.30 19.05
CA LYS A 86 8.12 -3.94 18.70
C LYS A 86 8.75 -2.97 19.70
N TYR A 87 7.95 -2.11 20.33
CA TYR A 87 8.42 -1.11 21.28
C TYR A 87 9.19 -1.74 22.44
N GLU A 88 8.64 -2.80 23.04
CA GLU A 88 9.24 -3.48 24.19
C GLU A 88 10.68 -3.99 23.96
N PRO A 89 10.98 -4.82 22.94
CA PRO A 89 12.35 -5.26 22.68
C PRO A 89 13.29 -4.13 22.28
N ILE A 90 12.81 -3.12 21.51
CA ILE A 90 13.66 -1.97 21.14
C ILE A 90 14.02 -1.15 22.39
N PHE A 91 13.06 -0.96 23.29
CA PHE A 91 13.30 -0.24 24.54
C PHE A 91 14.34 -0.99 25.40
N GLN A 92 14.26 -2.31 25.49
CA GLN A 92 15.20 -3.14 26.25
C GLN A 92 16.62 -3.15 25.66
N ASP A 93 16.75 -2.96 24.36
CA ASP A 93 18.07 -2.79 23.74
C ASP A 93 18.72 -1.47 24.16
N ILE A 94 17.94 -0.39 24.35
CA ILE A 94 18.43 0.96 24.67
C ILE A 94 18.56 1.19 26.20
N PHE A 95 17.59 0.72 26.97
CA PHE A 95 17.42 0.96 28.41
C PHE A 95 17.43 -0.35 29.19
N LYS A 96 17.75 -0.30 30.48
CA LYS A 96 17.68 -1.47 31.36
C LYS A 96 16.27 -2.04 31.46
N TYR A 97 16.14 -3.25 31.99
CA TYR A 97 14.84 -3.88 32.13
C TYR A 97 14.05 -3.26 33.30
N PRO A 98 12.74 -2.93 33.13
CA PRO A 98 11.95 -2.33 34.21
C PRO A 98 11.81 -3.20 35.48
N GLN A 99 12.00 -4.52 35.40
CA GLN A 99 11.95 -5.40 36.59
C GLN A 99 13.23 -5.40 37.42
N ASP A 100 14.31 -4.77 36.96
CA ASP A 100 15.53 -4.56 37.77
C ASP A 100 15.39 -3.38 38.75
N ASP A 101 14.29 -2.61 38.69
CA ASP A 101 14.04 -1.51 39.63
C ASP A 101 13.69 -2.06 41.02
N GLN A 102 14.55 -1.78 42.02
CA GLN A 102 14.23 -2.10 43.41
C GLN A 102 12.98 -1.31 43.87
N PRO A 103 12.03 -1.94 44.59
CA PRO A 103 10.84 -1.24 45.08
C PRO A 103 11.23 -0.05 45.95
N ARG A 104 10.65 1.12 45.66
CA ARG A 104 10.95 2.38 46.36
C ARG A 104 10.62 2.24 47.85
N GLN A 105 11.61 2.51 48.70
CA GLN A 105 11.36 2.67 50.14
C GLN A 105 10.57 3.97 50.40
N PRO A 106 9.48 3.94 51.17
CA PRO A 106 8.73 5.15 51.51
C PRO A 106 9.59 6.06 52.40
N ARG A 107 9.86 7.30 51.94
CA ARG A 107 10.62 8.31 52.71
C ARG A 107 9.80 9.58 52.91
N GLY A 108 10.05 10.24 54.05
CA GLY A 108 9.27 11.37 54.56
C GLY A 108 9.32 12.64 53.70
N ARG A 109 8.28 13.47 53.87
CA ARG A 109 7.84 14.67 53.11
C ARG A 109 8.86 15.78 52.78
N LYS A 110 10.16 15.65 53.06
CA LYS A 110 11.16 16.73 52.89
C LYS A 110 12.31 16.44 51.91
N GLN A 111 12.21 15.43 51.03
CA GLN A 111 13.30 15.10 50.09
C GLN A 111 13.07 15.62 48.65
N ARG A 112 14.17 16.10 48.07
CA ARG A 112 14.45 16.44 46.66
C ARG A 112 13.58 15.63 45.69
N ARG A 113 12.97 16.30 44.69
CA ARG A 113 12.18 15.62 43.63
C ARG A 113 12.95 14.42 43.09
N GLN A 114 12.35 13.22 43.13
CA GLN A 114 13.03 11.97 42.81
C GLN A 114 13.34 11.88 41.31
N PRO A 115 14.49 11.32 40.92
CA PRO A 115 14.75 10.93 39.53
C PRO A 115 13.71 9.93 39.04
N CYS A 116 13.42 9.91 37.74
CA CYS A 116 12.48 8.95 37.18
C CYS A 116 12.98 7.49 37.29
N THR A 117 12.09 6.53 37.16
CA THR A 117 12.42 5.11 37.10
C THR A 117 12.50 4.64 35.66
N VAL A 118 13.06 3.45 35.41
CA VAL A 118 13.10 2.90 34.06
C VAL A 118 11.67 2.62 33.58
N SER A 119 10.81 2.14 34.48
CA SER A 119 9.37 1.95 34.23
C SER A 119 8.64 3.25 33.88
N GLU A 120 8.91 4.35 34.58
CA GLU A 120 8.32 5.66 34.23
C GLU A 120 8.80 6.16 32.88
N VAL A 121 10.07 5.92 32.51
CA VAL A 121 10.58 6.26 31.18
C VAL A 121 9.93 5.40 30.09
N PHE A 122 9.72 4.10 30.36
CA PHE A 122 8.99 3.20 29.47
C PHE A 122 7.55 3.68 29.22
N GLN A 123 6.83 4.08 30.26
CA GLN A 123 5.48 4.63 30.10
C GLN A 123 5.51 5.99 29.38
N PHE A 124 6.46 6.86 29.75
CA PHE A 124 6.60 8.19 29.15
C PHE A 124 6.85 8.12 27.64
N CYS A 125 7.77 7.27 27.19
CA CYS A 125 8.05 7.06 25.76
C CYS A 125 6.79 6.64 25.00
N TRP A 126 6.01 5.69 25.53
CA TRP A 126 4.78 5.25 24.88
C TRP A 126 3.72 6.36 24.84
N VAL A 127 3.49 7.06 25.94
CA VAL A 127 2.52 8.17 26.00
C VAL A 127 2.92 9.31 25.04
N LEU A 128 4.22 9.64 24.99
CA LEU A 128 4.74 10.65 24.07
C LEU A 128 4.55 10.23 22.61
N PHE A 129 4.79 8.96 22.30
CA PHE A 129 4.54 8.40 20.99
C PHE A 129 3.05 8.48 20.59
N VAL A 130 2.13 7.96 21.41
CA VAL A 130 0.70 7.92 21.05
C VAL A 130 0.09 9.32 20.97
N TYR A 131 0.57 10.26 21.80
CA TYR A 131 0.15 11.66 21.71
C TYR A 131 0.66 12.32 20.43
N ALA A 132 1.92 12.10 20.06
CA ALA A 132 2.47 12.60 18.80
C ALA A 132 1.74 11.99 17.60
N LYS A 133 1.55 10.67 17.59
CA LYS A 133 0.80 9.92 16.57
C LYS A 133 -0.59 10.53 16.34
N GLY A 134 -1.34 10.84 17.40
CA GLY A 134 -2.67 11.44 17.29
C GLY A 134 -2.70 12.85 16.67
N ASN A 135 -1.56 13.56 16.64
CA ASN A 135 -1.44 14.88 16.02
C ASN A 135 -1.04 14.82 14.54
N PHE A 136 -0.73 13.63 14.01
CA PHE A 136 -0.32 13.42 12.63
C PHE A 136 -1.19 12.36 11.96
N PRO A 137 -2.38 12.73 11.44
CA PRO A 137 -3.26 11.79 10.74
C PRO A 137 -2.56 11.01 9.61
N MET A 138 -1.61 11.67 8.93
CA MET A 138 -0.81 11.08 7.84
C MET A 138 0.17 10.00 8.31
N ILE A 139 0.56 10.04 9.59
CA ILE A 139 1.47 9.07 10.20
C ILE A 139 0.65 7.99 10.92
N SER A 140 -0.45 8.36 11.59
CA SER A 140 -1.23 7.45 12.45
C SER A 140 -1.81 6.24 11.74
N ASP A 141 -2.16 6.39 10.46
CA ASP A 141 -2.86 5.37 9.68
C ASP A 141 -1.89 4.49 8.86
N ASP A 142 -0.60 4.87 8.82
CA ASP A 142 0.49 4.12 8.19
C ASP A 142 1.40 3.46 9.23
N LEU A 143 1.55 2.14 9.08
CA LEU A 143 2.33 1.32 10.01
C LEU A 143 3.82 1.68 10.01
N VAL A 144 4.37 1.99 8.84
CA VAL A 144 5.81 2.23 8.66
C VAL A 144 6.19 3.59 9.25
N ASN A 145 5.48 4.63 8.85
CA ASN A 145 5.66 5.99 9.36
C ASN A 145 5.44 6.05 10.88
N SER A 146 4.40 5.39 11.40
CA SER A 146 4.19 5.30 12.85
C SER A 146 5.34 4.56 13.54
N TYR A 147 5.88 3.51 12.93
CA TYR A 147 7.05 2.81 13.46
C TYR A 147 8.30 3.71 13.49
N HIS A 148 8.57 4.45 12.42
CA HIS A 148 9.68 5.41 12.39
C HIS A 148 9.51 6.58 13.35
N LEU A 149 8.27 7.04 13.59
CA LEU A 149 7.97 8.03 14.62
C LEU A 149 8.31 7.48 16.01
N LEU A 150 8.03 6.21 16.30
CA LEU A 150 8.46 5.57 17.55
C LEU A 150 9.99 5.58 17.70
N LEU A 151 10.73 5.27 16.64
CA LEU A 151 12.20 5.34 16.66
C LEU A 151 12.69 6.77 16.96
N CYS A 152 12.04 7.79 16.41
CA CYS A 152 12.31 9.20 16.70
C CYS A 152 12.06 9.58 18.17
N VAL A 153 11.00 9.04 18.77
CA VAL A 153 10.70 9.23 20.20
C VAL A 153 11.80 8.62 21.06
N LEU A 154 12.20 7.38 20.76
CA LEU A 154 13.25 6.67 21.49
C LEU A 154 14.61 7.37 21.38
N ASP A 155 14.97 7.87 20.19
CA ASP A 155 16.17 8.66 19.95
C ASP A 155 16.19 9.95 20.80
N LEU A 156 15.07 10.69 20.88
CA LEU A 156 14.97 11.89 21.70
C LEU A 156 15.21 11.60 23.19
N VAL A 157 14.55 10.54 23.70
CA VAL A 157 14.63 10.16 25.12
C VAL A 157 16.01 9.59 25.44
N TYR A 158 16.62 8.83 24.54
CA TYR A 158 18.01 8.38 24.65
C TYR A 158 18.99 9.56 24.76
N GLY A 159 18.91 10.52 23.84
CA GLY A 159 19.77 11.70 23.86
C GLY A 159 19.64 12.51 25.16
N ASN A 160 18.41 12.65 25.65
CA ASN A 160 18.13 13.31 26.93
C ASN A 160 18.64 12.51 28.15
N SER A 161 18.65 11.19 28.08
CA SER A 161 19.13 10.31 29.15
C SER A 161 20.65 10.42 29.30
N LEU A 162 21.37 10.51 28.17
CA LEU A 162 22.82 10.73 28.16
C LEU A 162 23.22 12.10 28.69
N GLN A 163 22.43 13.13 28.36
CA GLN A 163 22.74 14.50 28.74
C GLN A 163 22.39 14.84 30.18
N CYS A 164 21.57 14.03 30.85
CA CYS A 164 21.22 14.26 32.24
C CYS A 164 22.29 13.64 33.18
N PRO A 165 23.01 14.46 33.99
CA PRO A 165 24.20 14.03 34.74
C PRO A 165 24.01 12.83 35.69
N ASN A 166 22.77 12.54 36.09
CA ASN A 166 22.42 11.46 37.03
C ASN A 166 21.50 10.39 36.41
N ARG A 167 21.46 10.27 35.08
CA ARG A 167 20.53 9.35 34.37
C ARG A 167 21.21 8.41 33.40
N LYS A 168 22.54 8.40 33.29
CA LYS A 168 23.22 7.38 32.46
C LYS A 168 22.95 5.96 32.93
N GLU A 169 22.62 5.79 34.21
CA GLU A 169 22.37 4.50 34.85
C GLU A 169 21.11 3.78 34.34
N ILE A 170 20.17 4.47 33.69
CA ILE A 170 19.00 3.81 33.09
C ILE A 170 19.27 3.20 31.73
N LEU A 171 20.37 3.59 31.08
CA LEU A 171 20.76 3.05 29.77
C LEU A 171 21.29 1.62 29.93
N ASN A 172 21.00 0.79 28.94
CA ASN A 172 21.54 -0.55 28.85
C ASN A 172 23.04 -0.47 28.51
N PRO A 173 23.96 -0.90 29.37
CA PRO A 173 25.40 -0.85 29.11
C PRO A 173 25.85 -1.65 27.88
N SER A 174 25.05 -2.64 27.45
CA SER A 174 25.35 -3.49 26.30
C SER A 174 24.86 -2.90 24.97
N PHE A 175 24.24 -1.70 24.99
CA PHE A 175 23.70 -1.10 23.79
C PHE A 175 24.81 -0.68 22.81
N LYS A 176 24.78 -1.23 21.59
CA LYS A 176 25.78 -0.99 20.54
C LYS A 176 25.78 0.45 19.97
N GLY A 177 24.89 1.32 20.44
CA GLY A 177 24.82 2.73 20.06
C GLY A 177 25.40 3.70 21.09
N LEU A 178 25.99 3.19 22.18
CA LEU A 178 26.63 4.03 23.20
C LEU A 178 27.92 4.70 22.68
N PRO A 179 28.23 5.93 23.15
CA PRO A 179 29.53 6.56 22.89
C PRO A 179 30.71 5.69 23.37
N GLU A 180 31.84 5.74 22.66
CA GLU A 180 33.03 4.93 22.98
C GLU A 180 33.60 5.23 24.38
N ASP A 181 33.45 6.48 24.84
CA ASP A 181 33.90 6.94 26.15
C ASP A 181 32.87 6.74 27.26
N PHE A 182 31.72 6.09 27.00
CA PHE A 182 30.61 5.96 27.95
C PHE A 182 30.99 5.33 29.30
N HIS A 183 31.94 4.40 29.30
CA HIS A 183 32.45 3.74 30.51
C HIS A 183 33.62 4.48 31.17
N SER A 184 34.12 5.57 30.56
CA SER A 184 35.22 6.35 31.10
C SER A 184 34.78 7.20 32.29
N LYS A 185 35.63 7.28 33.32
CA LYS A 185 35.42 8.18 34.48
C LYS A 185 35.48 9.66 34.07
N ASP A 186 36.08 9.96 32.91
CA ASP A 186 36.25 11.31 32.36
C ASP A 186 35.24 11.63 31.24
N PHE A 187 34.13 10.88 31.12
CA PHE A 187 33.11 11.13 30.10
C PHE A 187 32.66 12.59 30.12
N LYS A 188 32.91 13.30 29.02
CA LYS A 188 32.46 14.68 28.86
C LYS A 188 31.08 14.66 28.22
N LEU A 189 30.15 15.42 28.81
CA LEU A 189 28.85 15.66 28.18
C LEU A 189 29.07 16.30 26.81
N LEU A 190 28.61 15.62 25.76
CA LEU A 190 28.63 16.16 24.40
C LEU A 190 27.80 17.45 24.34
N SER A 191 28.29 18.44 23.60
CA SER A 191 27.60 19.72 23.38
C SER A 191 26.23 19.54 22.71
N GLU A 192 26.10 18.53 21.86
CA GLU A 192 24.84 18.14 21.20
C GLU A 192 24.47 16.70 21.58
N ALA A 193 23.16 16.42 21.61
CA ALA A 193 22.66 15.08 21.91
C ALA A 193 22.98 14.14 20.74
N PRO A 194 23.58 12.96 20.97
CA PRO A 194 23.88 12.04 19.89
C PRO A 194 22.59 11.50 19.26
N CYS A 195 22.59 11.43 17.94
CA CYS A 195 21.51 10.86 17.13
C CYS A 195 21.80 9.38 16.87
N ILE A 196 20.90 8.50 17.29
CA ILE A 196 21.04 7.03 17.13
C ILE A 196 20.09 6.45 16.08
N ILE A 197 19.38 7.27 15.32
CA ILE A 197 18.40 6.80 14.31
C ILE A 197 18.98 5.79 13.33
N GLU A 198 20.17 6.03 12.79
CA GLU A 198 20.80 5.09 11.85
C GLU A 198 21.04 3.73 12.53
N LYS A 199 21.48 3.76 13.79
CA LYS A 199 21.73 2.55 14.57
C LYS A 199 20.43 1.80 14.85
N LEU A 200 19.39 2.50 15.30
CA LEU A 200 18.07 1.91 15.54
C LEU A 200 17.48 1.28 14.28
N CYS A 201 17.61 1.97 13.14
CA CYS A 201 17.18 1.44 11.85
C CYS A 201 17.95 0.18 11.46
N SER A 202 19.28 0.15 11.68
CA SER A 202 20.11 -1.02 11.39
C SER A 202 19.82 -2.24 12.27
N LEU A 203 19.44 -2.01 13.54
CA LEU A 203 19.18 -3.08 14.51
C LEU A 203 17.76 -3.62 14.45
N HIS A 204 16.79 -2.81 14.00
CA HIS A 204 15.37 -3.12 14.11
C HIS A 204 14.58 -2.99 12.81
N ASP A 205 15.23 -3.15 11.66
CA ASP A 205 14.57 -3.12 10.34
C ASP A 205 13.87 -1.77 10.05
N GLY A 206 14.52 -0.65 10.36
CA GLY A 206 14.04 0.68 10.01
C GLY A 206 14.60 1.18 8.67
N LEU A 207 13.78 1.89 7.90
CA LEU A 207 14.23 2.65 6.72
C LEU A 207 14.90 3.97 7.14
N VAL A 208 16.22 4.09 6.96
CA VAL A 208 17.02 5.23 7.45
C VAL A 208 16.58 6.56 6.86
N LEU A 209 16.33 6.62 5.55
CA LEU A 209 15.96 7.87 4.87
C LEU A 209 14.59 8.37 5.33
N ASP A 210 13.61 7.48 5.44
CA ASP A 210 12.27 7.83 5.89
C ASP A 210 12.27 8.23 7.37
N ALA A 211 13.01 7.51 8.22
CA ALA A 211 13.18 7.87 9.63
C ALA A 211 13.79 9.26 9.80
N LYS A 212 14.83 9.59 9.02
CA LYS A 212 15.44 10.93 9.02
C LYS A 212 14.46 12.00 8.53
N GLY A 213 13.69 11.71 7.48
CA GLY A 213 12.66 12.61 6.97
C GLY A 213 11.58 12.92 8.01
N ILE A 214 11.07 11.88 8.70
CA ILE A 214 10.10 12.03 9.80
C ILE A 214 10.71 12.83 10.96
N LYS A 215 11.96 12.53 11.33
CA LYS A 215 12.67 13.24 12.38
C LYS A 215 12.74 14.74 12.10
N GLU A 216 13.18 15.11 10.89
CA GLU A 216 13.46 16.49 10.53
C GLU A 216 12.19 17.31 10.31
N HIS A 217 11.24 16.78 9.54
CA HIS A 217 10.10 17.57 9.05
C HIS A 217 8.86 17.49 9.93
N PHE A 218 8.73 16.45 10.75
CA PHE A 218 7.52 16.24 11.58
C PHE A 218 7.87 16.25 13.07
N TRP A 219 8.82 15.42 13.48
CA TRP A 219 9.11 15.21 14.90
C TRP A 219 9.75 16.42 15.56
N LYS A 220 10.85 16.95 15.01
CA LYS A 220 11.57 18.10 15.58
C LYS A 220 10.65 19.34 15.75
N PRO A 221 9.89 19.80 14.73
CA PRO A 221 8.96 20.92 14.89
C PRO A 221 7.91 20.68 15.97
N TYR A 222 7.43 19.44 16.08
CA TYR A 222 6.40 19.08 17.05
C TYR A 222 6.93 19.03 18.48
N VAL A 223 8.12 18.48 18.70
CA VAL A 223 8.77 18.51 20.03
C VAL A 223 8.97 19.96 20.47
N LYS A 224 9.43 20.84 19.56
CA LYS A 224 9.54 22.28 19.86
C LYS A 224 8.20 22.87 20.32
N LYS A 225 7.11 22.57 19.62
CA LYS A 225 5.74 22.97 20.01
C LYS A 225 5.34 22.44 21.40
N LEU A 226 5.79 21.25 21.80
CA LEU A 226 5.52 20.72 23.15
C LEU A 226 6.26 21.51 24.25
N PHE A 227 7.48 21.98 23.97
CA PHE A 227 8.21 22.89 24.87
C PHE A 227 7.55 24.27 24.94
N GLU A 228 7.19 24.86 23.80
CA GLU A 228 6.49 26.15 23.73
C GLU A 228 5.18 26.13 24.54
N LYS A 229 4.43 25.03 24.45
CA LYS A 229 3.20 24.80 25.24
C LYS A 229 3.44 24.43 26.71
N LYS A 230 4.69 24.29 27.13
CA LYS A 230 5.09 23.82 28.48
C LYS A 230 4.51 22.45 28.84
N ILE A 231 4.21 21.63 27.84
CA ILE A 231 3.86 20.21 28.02
C ILE A 231 5.14 19.44 28.38
N LEU A 232 6.24 19.74 27.68
CA LEU A 232 7.59 19.33 28.07
C LEU A 232 8.31 20.52 28.70
N LYS A 233 9.00 20.32 29.82
CA LYS A 233 9.80 21.35 30.50
C LYS A 233 11.28 21.07 30.32
N GLY A 234 12.08 22.11 30.11
CA GLY A 234 13.52 22.00 29.95
C GLY A 234 14.09 23.16 29.13
N LYS A 235 15.23 22.91 28.48
CA LYS A 235 15.90 23.86 27.59
C LYS A 235 15.31 23.74 26.19
N GLU A 236 14.48 24.70 25.81
CA GLU A 236 13.80 24.74 24.52
C GLU A 236 14.77 24.81 23.33
N GLU A 237 15.87 25.57 23.46
CA GLU A 237 16.88 25.76 22.39
C GLU A 237 17.45 24.44 21.88
N ASN A 238 17.70 23.50 22.78
CA ASN A 238 18.33 22.21 22.47
C ASN A 238 17.35 21.04 22.56
N LEU A 239 16.06 21.28 22.89
CA LEU A 239 15.03 20.26 23.14
C LEU A 239 15.42 19.24 24.24
N THR A 240 16.03 19.72 25.33
CA THR A 240 16.65 18.86 26.36
C THR A 240 16.20 19.17 27.79
N GLY A 241 16.49 18.30 28.75
CA GLY A 241 16.27 18.54 30.18
C GLY A 241 14.88 18.18 30.70
N PHE A 242 14.03 17.52 29.90
CA PHE A 242 12.73 17.05 30.37
C PHE A 242 12.81 15.82 31.27
N LEU A 243 13.95 15.11 31.27
CA LEU A 243 14.23 14.02 32.21
C LEU A 243 14.84 14.48 33.54
N ASP A 244 15.11 15.79 33.69
CA ASP A 244 15.62 16.30 34.96
C ASP A 244 14.60 16.07 36.08
N PRO A 245 15.01 15.69 37.30
CA PRO A 245 14.08 15.41 38.41
C PRO A 245 13.14 16.59 38.72
N GLY A 246 13.57 17.81 38.42
CA GLY A 246 12.74 19.01 38.53
C GLY A 246 11.61 19.08 37.51
N ASN A 247 11.79 18.57 36.30
CA ASN A 247 10.92 18.77 35.15
C ASN A 247 10.07 17.54 34.83
N PHE A 248 10.59 16.33 35.06
CA PHE A 248 9.98 15.10 34.56
C PHE A 248 8.58 14.85 35.10
N ALA A 249 8.38 14.93 36.43
CA ALA A 249 7.08 14.65 37.04
C ALA A 249 5.97 15.58 36.51
N GLU A 250 6.30 16.86 36.27
CA GLU A 250 5.37 17.83 35.73
C GLU A 250 5.11 17.59 34.23
N SER A 251 6.16 17.29 33.47
CA SER A 251 6.05 16.98 32.03
C SER A 251 5.24 15.70 31.79
N PHE A 252 5.50 14.65 32.58
CA PHE A 252 4.79 13.38 32.50
C PHE A 252 3.31 13.51 32.88
N LYS A 253 3.00 14.33 33.89
CA LYS A 253 1.61 14.66 34.23
C LYS A 253 0.93 15.48 33.12
N ALA A 254 1.62 16.49 32.58
CA ALA A 254 1.09 17.37 31.54
C ALA A 254 0.77 16.61 30.25
N ILE A 255 1.66 15.70 29.81
CA ILE A 255 1.44 14.93 28.59
C ILE A 255 0.32 13.91 28.72
N ASN A 256 0.20 13.23 29.89
CA ASN A 256 -0.92 12.31 30.14
C ASN A 256 -2.26 13.05 30.12
N LYS A 257 -2.32 14.23 30.74
CA LYS A 257 -3.51 15.07 30.73
C LYS A 257 -3.86 15.53 29.31
N ALA A 258 -2.88 16.01 28.55
CA ALA A 258 -3.08 16.47 27.18
C ALA A 258 -3.54 15.33 26.25
N TYR A 259 -3.02 14.11 26.45
CA TYR A 259 -3.45 12.92 25.71
C TYR A 259 -4.88 12.50 26.09
N GLU A 260 -5.23 12.50 27.37
CA GLU A 260 -6.59 12.18 27.83
C GLU A 260 -7.63 13.17 27.27
N GLU A 261 -7.34 14.47 27.33
CA GLU A 261 -8.18 15.51 26.72
C GLU A 261 -8.35 15.29 25.21
N TYR A 262 -7.27 14.96 24.49
CA TYR A 262 -7.32 14.63 23.08
C TYR A 262 -8.21 13.41 22.80
N ILE A 263 -8.00 12.29 23.51
CA ILE A 263 -8.77 11.05 23.30
C ILE A 263 -10.25 11.26 23.57
N LEU A 264 -10.60 11.98 24.63
CA LEU A 264 -12.00 12.27 24.95
C LEU A 264 -12.65 13.19 23.91
N SER A 265 -11.88 14.11 23.31
CA SER A 265 -12.39 15.01 22.26
C SER A 265 -12.58 14.34 20.90
N VAL A 266 -11.68 13.42 20.51
CA VAL A 266 -11.74 12.71 19.21
C VAL A 266 -12.57 11.43 19.30
N GLY A 267 -12.70 10.85 20.49
CA GLY A 267 -13.41 9.60 20.69
C GLY A 267 -12.65 8.35 20.22
N ASN A 268 -11.32 8.46 20.08
CA ASN A 268 -10.46 7.34 19.73
C ASN A 268 -10.27 6.36 20.91
N LEU A 269 -9.57 5.26 20.63
CA LEU A 269 -9.15 4.29 21.65
C LEU A 269 -8.05 4.91 22.51
N ASP A 270 -8.13 4.70 23.83
CA ASP A 270 -7.00 5.01 24.72
C ASP A 270 -5.91 3.95 24.54
N GLU A 271 -4.89 4.28 23.76
CA GLU A 271 -3.77 3.38 23.43
C GLU A 271 -2.84 3.15 24.63
N ARG A 272 -3.08 3.76 25.79
CA ARG A 272 -2.38 3.40 27.03
C ARG A 272 -2.84 2.05 27.58
N ILE A 273 -3.91 1.46 27.05
CA ILE A 273 -4.35 0.10 27.39
C ILE A 273 -3.22 -0.92 27.31
N PHE A 274 -2.27 -0.76 26.38
CA PHE A 274 -1.12 -1.66 26.24
C PHE A 274 -0.14 -1.63 27.43
N LEU A 275 -0.16 -0.56 28.24
CA LEU A 275 0.70 -0.42 29.42
C LEU A 275 0.10 -1.05 30.69
N GLY A 276 -1.17 -1.48 30.65
CA GLY A 276 -1.87 -2.03 31.81
C GLY A 276 -1.42 -3.45 32.18
N GLU A 277 -1.48 -3.80 33.46
CA GLU A 277 -1.18 -5.16 33.94
C GLU A 277 -2.19 -6.19 33.40
N ASP A 278 -3.45 -5.77 33.25
CA ASP A 278 -4.57 -6.55 32.71
C ASP A 278 -4.75 -6.38 31.19
N ALA A 279 -3.76 -5.82 30.49
CA ALA A 279 -3.86 -5.52 29.05
C ALA A 279 -4.24 -6.75 28.22
N ASP A 280 -3.73 -7.93 28.58
CA ASP A 280 -4.03 -9.19 27.89
C ASP A 280 -5.53 -9.54 27.94
N GLU A 281 -6.19 -9.29 29.07
CA GLU A 281 -7.62 -9.54 29.26
C GLU A 281 -8.47 -8.43 28.62
N GLU A 282 -8.12 -7.17 28.84
CA GLU A 282 -8.86 -6.02 28.30
C GLU A 282 -8.80 -5.96 26.77
N ILE A 283 -7.67 -6.35 26.19
CA ILE A 283 -7.50 -6.44 24.74
C ILE A 283 -8.12 -7.73 24.20
N GLY A 284 -7.96 -8.84 24.93
CA GLY A 284 -8.30 -10.20 24.49
C GLY A 284 -7.12 -10.94 23.84
N THR A 285 -5.88 -10.54 24.12
CA THR A 285 -4.65 -11.17 23.60
C THR A 285 -4.05 -12.11 24.64
N LEU A 286 -4.10 -13.42 24.39
CA LEU A 286 -3.43 -14.44 25.22
C LEU A 286 -1.89 -14.37 25.03
N ARG A 287 -1.21 -13.41 25.67
CA ARG A 287 0.25 -13.24 25.56
C ARG A 287 1.05 -14.23 26.42
N ARG A 288 0.43 -14.91 27.39
CA ARG A 288 1.16 -15.68 28.43
C ARG A 288 1.05 -17.22 28.36
N CYS A 289 0.67 -17.81 27.22
CA CYS A 289 0.51 -19.27 27.09
C CYS A 289 1.58 -19.96 26.22
N LEU A 290 2.79 -19.39 26.13
CA LEU A 290 3.95 -20.08 25.53
C LEU A 290 4.91 -20.66 26.59
N SER A 291 4.62 -20.50 27.89
CA SER A 291 5.61 -20.82 28.94
C SER A 291 5.13 -21.73 30.08
N THR A 292 3.86 -22.14 30.14
CA THR A 292 3.42 -23.10 31.15
C THR A 292 2.34 -24.02 30.60
N ALA A 293 2.70 -25.29 30.43
CA ALA A 293 1.76 -26.38 30.22
C ALA A 293 0.87 -26.50 31.47
N SER A 294 -0.41 -26.15 31.33
CA SER A 294 -1.45 -26.57 32.25
C SER A 294 -2.69 -26.90 31.42
N GLU A 295 -3.05 -28.18 31.45
CA GLU A 295 -4.12 -28.80 30.70
C GLU A 295 -5.47 -28.35 31.25
N MET A 296 -6.23 -27.58 30.46
CA MET A 296 -7.69 -27.66 30.25
C MET A 296 -8.15 -26.42 29.44
N GLU A 297 -8.12 -26.50 28.11
CA GLU A 297 -8.63 -25.44 27.22
C GLU A 297 -10.17 -25.53 27.13
N THR A 298 -10.88 -24.48 27.55
CA THR A 298 -12.34 -24.35 27.37
C THR A 298 -12.68 -23.91 25.94
N ALA A 299 -13.84 -24.34 25.42
CA ALA A 299 -14.26 -24.11 24.02
C ALA A 299 -14.31 -22.63 23.59
N GLU A 300 -14.54 -21.69 24.53
CA GLU A 300 -14.51 -20.25 24.26
C GLU A 300 -13.09 -19.72 23.98
N ARG A 301 -12.05 -20.32 24.61
CA ARG A 301 -10.63 -19.97 24.36
C ARG A 301 -10.15 -20.42 22.98
N VAL A 302 -10.69 -21.52 22.47
CA VAL A 302 -10.41 -22.03 21.11
C VAL A 302 -11.00 -21.11 20.04
N GLN A 303 -12.19 -20.55 20.25
CA GLN A 303 -12.82 -19.63 19.31
C GLN A 303 -12.10 -18.27 19.23
N ILE A 304 -11.60 -17.74 20.36
CA ILE A 304 -10.85 -16.47 20.39
C ILE A 304 -9.48 -16.64 19.73
N LYS A 305 -8.82 -17.79 19.96
CA LYS A 305 -7.60 -18.21 19.23
C LYS A 305 -7.87 -18.30 17.73
N TYR A 306 -9.00 -18.87 17.31
CA TYR A 306 -9.40 -18.96 15.91
C TYR A 306 -9.69 -17.58 15.29
N ASN A 307 -10.40 -16.69 15.98
CA ASN A 307 -10.72 -15.35 15.46
C ASN A 307 -9.47 -14.45 15.36
N LEU A 308 -8.53 -14.55 16.30
CA LEU A 308 -7.27 -13.81 16.26
C LEU A 308 -6.32 -14.39 15.21
N GLN A 309 -6.23 -15.73 15.12
CA GLN A 309 -5.52 -16.42 14.05
C GLN A 309 -6.13 -16.05 12.70
N GLU A 310 -7.45 -16.05 12.53
CA GLU A 310 -8.15 -15.65 11.31
C GLU A 310 -7.93 -14.16 10.98
N HIS A 311 -7.91 -13.24 11.96
CA HIS A 311 -7.61 -11.82 11.72
C HIS A 311 -6.17 -11.60 11.21
N PHE A 312 -5.20 -12.31 11.78
CA PHE A 312 -3.80 -12.30 11.32
C PHE A 312 -3.55 -13.18 10.07
N GLU A 313 -4.37 -14.22 9.83
CA GLU A 313 -4.25 -15.17 8.71
C GLU A 313 -5.03 -14.75 7.48
N ARG A 314 -6.08 -13.91 7.60
CA ARG A 314 -6.73 -13.28 6.42
C ARG A 314 -5.72 -12.48 5.61
N THR A 315 -4.67 -11.99 6.27
CA THR A 315 -3.52 -11.34 5.63
C THR A 315 -2.48 -12.34 5.08
N LYS A 316 -2.37 -13.55 5.64
CA LYS A 316 -1.30 -14.52 5.33
C LYS A 316 -1.71 -15.70 4.43
N SER A 317 -2.98 -16.10 4.34
CA SER A 317 -3.35 -17.35 3.68
C SER A 317 -4.15 -17.15 2.40
N PHE A 318 -3.44 -17.21 1.27
CA PHE A 318 -3.84 -17.98 0.09
C PHE A 318 -2.55 -18.32 -0.66
N ARG A 319 -2.35 -19.60 -0.99
CA ARG A 319 -1.27 -20.06 -1.87
C ARG A 319 -1.74 -19.80 -3.31
N ILE A 320 -1.66 -18.56 -3.75
CA ILE A 320 -2.26 -18.10 -5.00
C ILE A 320 -1.32 -18.43 -6.17
N SER A 321 -1.80 -19.27 -7.09
CA SER A 321 -1.25 -19.38 -8.45
C SER A 321 -1.95 -18.33 -9.30
N THR A 322 -1.31 -17.72 -10.31
CA THR A 322 -2.03 -16.79 -11.20
C THR A 322 -3.24 -17.52 -11.81
N PRO A 323 -4.50 -17.06 -11.56
CA PRO A 323 -5.71 -17.83 -11.84
C PRO A 323 -5.85 -18.28 -13.29
N LEU A 324 -5.33 -17.52 -14.26
CA LEU A 324 -5.45 -17.84 -15.68
C LEU A 324 -4.43 -18.87 -16.21
N THR A 325 -3.28 -19.03 -15.56
CA THR A 325 -2.22 -19.93 -16.06
C THR A 325 -1.84 -21.05 -15.09
N GLY A 326 -2.34 -21.01 -13.85
CA GLY A 326 -2.01 -21.99 -12.80
C GLY A 326 -0.51 -22.00 -12.43
N ARG A 327 0.24 -20.96 -12.82
CA ARG A 327 1.68 -20.86 -12.59
C ARG A 327 1.98 -20.31 -11.19
N LYS A 328 2.95 -20.93 -10.53
CA LYS A 328 3.44 -20.54 -9.20
C LYS A 328 4.59 -19.54 -9.35
N TYR A 329 4.30 -18.26 -9.17
CA TYR A 329 5.30 -17.18 -9.12
C TYR A 329 5.67 -16.77 -7.69
N ILE A 330 4.97 -17.29 -6.68
CA ILE A 330 5.24 -17.04 -5.27
C ILE A 330 6.37 -17.96 -4.80
N LYS A 331 7.52 -17.37 -4.42
CA LYS A 331 8.60 -18.06 -3.72
C LYS A 331 8.20 -18.32 -2.26
N ASP A 332 8.63 -19.46 -1.70
CA ASP A 332 8.40 -19.77 -0.28
C ASP A 332 9.05 -18.70 0.62
N SER A 333 8.37 -18.32 1.70
CA SER A 333 8.81 -17.28 2.64
C SER A 333 9.08 -17.90 4.00
N ASP A 334 10.03 -17.32 4.72
CA ASP A 334 10.28 -17.64 6.12
C ASP A 334 9.05 -17.30 6.98
N PRO A 335 8.51 -18.25 7.76
CA PRO A 335 7.28 -18.08 8.53
C PRO A 335 7.40 -17.15 9.76
N TYR A 336 8.60 -16.60 10.04
CA TYR A 336 8.90 -15.88 11.29
C TYR A 336 8.97 -14.34 11.20
N LEU A 337 8.69 -13.74 10.04
CA LEU A 337 8.81 -12.27 9.88
C LEU A 337 7.62 -11.52 10.51
N SER A 338 7.95 -10.44 11.26
CA SER A 338 6.95 -9.53 11.83
C SER A 338 6.28 -8.66 10.75
N PRO A 339 5.04 -8.17 10.94
CA PRO A 339 4.37 -7.32 9.95
C PRO A 339 5.17 -6.08 9.55
N ILE A 340 5.89 -5.46 10.49
CA ILE A 340 6.79 -4.33 10.19
C ILE A 340 7.96 -4.80 9.33
N SER A 341 8.64 -5.89 9.71
CA SER A 341 9.76 -6.45 8.93
C SER A 341 9.34 -6.83 7.51
N ILE A 342 8.12 -7.36 7.31
CA ILE A 342 7.58 -7.67 5.98
C ILE A 342 7.44 -6.39 5.15
N VAL A 343 6.82 -5.34 5.70
CA VAL A 343 6.58 -4.09 4.96
C VAL A 343 7.91 -3.37 4.68
N THR A 344 8.79 -3.26 5.66
CA THR A 344 10.14 -2.69 5.47
C THR A 344 10.92 -3.47 4.41
N HIS A 345 10.87 -4.80 4.43
CA HIS A 345 11.53 -5.62 3.41
C HIS A 345 10.96 -5.36 2.02
N CYS A 346 9.63 -5.28 1.87
CA CYS A 346 8.97 -4.96 0.60
C CYS A 346 9.42 -3.58 0.07
N LEU A 347 9.42 -2.55 0.93
CA LEU A 347 9.88 -1.21 0.56
C LEU A 347 11.38 -1.16 0.22
N THR A 348 12.22 -1.84 0.99
CA THR A 348 13.66 -1.92 0.74
C THR A 348 13.94 -2.58 -0.61
N ARG A 349 13.22 -3.66 -0.91
CA ARG A 349 13.34 -4.38 -2.19
C ARG A 349 12.87 -3.52 -3.36
N LEU A 350 11.76 -2.80 -3.21
CA LEU A 350 11.29 -1.82 -4.20
C LEU A 350 12.36 -0.73 -4.45
N HIS A 351 12.89 -0.13 -3.40
CA HIS A 351 13.94 0.88 -3.53
C HIS A 351 15.22 0.35 -4.17
N THR A 352 15.63 -0.88 -3.83
CA THR A 352 16.80 -1.53 -4.42
C THR A 352 16.60 -1.78 -5.92
N MET A 353 15.39 -2.21 -6.31
CA MET A 353 15.04 -2.47 -7.71
C MET A 353 15.05 -1.20 -8.58
N LEU A 354 14.74 -0.05 -7.98
CA LEU A 354 14.70 1.26 -8.62
C LEU A 354 16.00 2.06 -8.45
N ALA A 355 16.95 1.58 -7.65
CA ALA A 355 18.18 2.29 -7.35
C ALA A 355 19.03 2.53 -8.62
N GLY A 356 19.49 3.76 -8.81
CA GLY A 356 20.32 4.15 -9.95
C GLY A 356 19.57 4.33 -11.29
N LEU A 357 18.26 4.08 -11.32
CA LEU A 357 17.43 4.28 -12.51
C LEU A 357 16.88 5.72 -12.56
N LYS A 358 16.64 6.20 -13.77
CA LYS A 358 16.07 7.54 -14.05
C LYS A 358 14.58 7.41 -14.36
N ASN A 359 13.82 8.49 -14.17
CA ASN A 359 12.43 8.58 -14.59
C ASN A 359 12.31 8.90 -16.09
N ALA A 360 13.12 8.23 -16.90
CA ALA A 360 13.22 8.40 -18.35
C ALA A 360 13.65 7.06 -18.98
N PRO A 361 13.46 6.88 -20.29
CA PRO A 361 13.97 5.72 -21.00
C PRO A 361 15.48 5.54 -20.77
N SER A 362 15.93 4.29 -20.60
CA SER A 362 17.36 3.98 -20.61
C SER A 362 17.91 4.11 -22.04
N GLU A 363 19.23 4.22 -22.19
CA GLU A 363 19.87 4.24 -23.52
C GLU A 363 19.51 3.00 -24.35
N ASN A 364 19.36 1.84 -23.69
CA ASN A 364 18.96 0.60 -24.35
C ASN A 364 17.49 0.66 -24.78
N LEU A 365 16.60 1.16 -23.92
CA LEU A 365 15.20 1.37 -24.29
C LEU A 365 15.09 2.34 -25.46
N GLU A 366 15.81 3.47 -25.46
CA GLU A 366 15.83 4.41 -26.59
C GLU A 366 16.28 3.73 -27.89
N GLN A 367 17.29 2.87 -27.85
CA GLN A 367 17.72 2.10 -29.03
C GLN A 367 16.63 1.15 -29.54
N ILE A 368 15.90 0.48 -28.64
CA ILE A 368 14.77 -0.38 -29.01
C ILE A 368 13.65 0.45 -29.67
N LEU A 369 13.31 1.61 -29.10
CA LEU A 369 12.25 2.47 -29.61
C LEU A 369 12.61 3.06 -30.98
N ARG A 370 13.84 3.54 -31.17
CA ARG A 370 14.33 4.05 -32.47
C ARG A 370 14.48 2.96 -33.53
N GLY A 371 14.60 1.70 -33.12
CA GLY A 371 14.63 0.55 -34.02
C GLY A 371 13.26 0.16 -34.59
N CYS A 372 12.18 0.78 -34.11
CA CYS A 372 10.83 0.53 -34.61
C CYS A 372 10.57 1.29 -35.93
N SER A 373 9.69 0.77 -36.79
CA SER A 373 9.37 1.40 -38.08
C SER A 373 8.80 2.81 -37.92
N ARG A 374 8.07 3.04 -36.82
CA ARG A 374 7.67 4.35 -36.32
C ARG A 374 8.17 4.52 -34.90
N ASP A 375 8.97 5.56 -34.66
CA ASP A 375 9.51 5.87 -33.33
C ASP A 375 8.39 6.33 -32.37
N PRO A 376 8.02 5.53 -31.35
CA PRO A 376 6.94 5.86 -30.44
C PRO A 376 7.41 6.69 -29.23
N SER A 377 8.69 7.09 -29.17
CA SER A 377 9.30 7.75 -28.00
C SER A 377 8.52 8.99 -27.53
N LEU A 378 8.18 9.89 -28.47
CA LEU A 378 7.44 11.11 -28.14
C LEU A 378 6.00 10.82 -27.71
N SER A 379 5.33 9.85 -28.35
CA SER A 379 3.97 9.44 -28.00
C SER A 379 3.92 8.87 -26.57
N ILE A 380 4.89 8.02 -26.22
CA ILE A 380 5.01 7.44 -24.89
C ILE A 380 5.27 8.52 -23.84
N ALA A 381 6.21 9.43 -24.08
CA ALA A 381 6.52 10.51 -23.15
C ALA A 381 5.32 11.44 -22.90
N ASN A 382 4.59 11.81 -23.96
CA ASN A 382 3.39 12.63 -23.86
C ASN A 382 2.29 11.93 -23.06
N ARG A 383 2.09 10.62 -23.28
CA ARG A 383 1.10 9.82 -22.53
C ARG A 383 1.44 9.72 -21.05
N VAL A 384 2.70 9.47 -20.70
CA VAL A 384 3.14 9.43 -19.28
C VAL A 384 2.92 10.78 -18.60
N LYS A 385 3.20 11.88 -19.31
CA LYS A 385 2.95 13.24 -18.82
C LYS A 385 1.45 13.51 -18.61
N GLU A 386 0.60 13.15 -19.57
CA GLU A 386 -0.85 13.28 -19.44
C GLU A 386 -1.39 12.49 -18.24
N MET A 387 -0.92 11.25 -18.06
CA MET A 387 -1.29 10.44 -16.90
C MET A 387 -0.85 11.08 -15.57
N TYR A 388 0.33 11.70 -15.52
CA TYR A 388 0.75 12.46 -14.33
C TYR A 388 -0.20 13.61 -14.01
N GLU A 389 -0.63 14.37 -15.03
CA GLU A 389 -1.54 15.49 -14.88
C GLU A 389 -2.92 15.02 -14.38
N ILE A 390 -3.47 13.95 -14.96
CA ILE A 390 -4.74 13.33 -14.53
C ILE A 390 -4.64 12.84 -13.07
N TYR A 391 -3.57 12.12 -12.73
CA TYR A 391 -3.37 11.60 -11.38
C TYR A 391 -3.23 12.74 -10.36
N SER A 392 -2.47 13.78 -10.68
CA SER A 392 -2.26 14.94 -9.80
C SER A 392 -3.54 15.73 -9.52
N GLN A 393 -4.51 15.71 -10.45
CA GLN A 393 -5.80 16.37 -10.28
C GLN A 393 -6.80 15.52 -9.49
N LYS A 394 -6.81 14.20 -9.73
CA LYS A 394 -7.77 13.26 -9.12
C LYS A 394 -7.30 12.63 -7.81
N ALA A 395 -6.01 12.71 -7.49
CA ALA A 395 -5.49 12.23 -6.21
C ALA A 395 -6.20 12.97 -5.05
N PRO A 396 -6.74 12.25 -4.06
CA PRO A 396 -7.52 12.87 -3.01
C PRO A 396 -6.66 13.87 -2.22
N ALA A 397 -7.07 15.13 -2.21
CA ALA A 397 -6.69 16.06 -1.15
C ALA A 397 -7.41 15.59 0.12
N SER A 398 -6.80 14.66 0.85
CA SER A 398 -7.40 14.13 2.08
C SER A 398 -7.54 15.24 3.12
N GLY A 399 -8.77 15.75 3.29
CA GLY A 399 -9.25 16.50 4.44
C GLY A 399 -8.78 17.96 4.58
N GLU A 400 -9.73 18.84 4.89
CA GLU A 400 -9.46 20.16 5.43
C GLU A 400 -8.63 20.04 6.73
N SER A 401 -7.57 20.84 6.85
CA SER A 401 -6.56 20.88 7.93
C SER A 401 -5.34 19.94 7.78
N GLY A 402 -4.37 20.42 6.99
CA GLY A 402 -2.99 19.93 6.96
C GLY A 402 -2.58 19.57 5.54
N ASN A 403 -1.64 20.32 4.95
CA ASN A 403 -1.03 20.05 3.65
C ASN A 403 -0.75 18.54 3.49
N PHE A 404 -1.57 17.82 2.73
CA PHE A 404 -1.08 16.67 1.98
C PHE A 404 -0.04 17.27 1.03
N PRO A 405 1.27 16.99 1.16
CA PRO A 405 2.23 17.67 0.31
C PRO A 405 1.96 17.17 -1.11
N LYS A 406 1.65 18.07 -2.05
CA LYS A 406 1.68 17.76 -3.49
C LYS A 406 2.97 17.01 -3.87
N ASP A 407 4.03 17.23 -3.10
CA ASP A 407 5.32 16.54 -3.17
C ASP A 407 5.24 15.01 -3.03
N LEU A 408 4.29 14.45 -2.26
CA LEU A 408 4.16 13.00 -2.08
C LEU A 408 3.49 12.32 -3.29
N VAL A 409 2.43 12.94 -3.83
CA VAL A 409 1.79 12.49 -5.08
C VAL A 409 2.81 12.49 -6.23
N GLY A 410 3.58 13.58 -6.33
CA GLY A 410 4.70 13.68 -7.28
C GLY A 410 5.78 12.61 -7.05
N LYS A 411 6.16 12.36 -5.80
CA LYS A 411 7.16 11.33 -5.45
C LYS A 411 6.67 9.93 -5.83
N HIS A 412 5.44 9.56 -5.52
CA HIS A 412 4.87 8.25 -5.86
C HIS A 412 4.77 8.05 -7.36
N PHE A 413 4.28 9.05 -8.10
CA PHE A 413 4.22 8.96 -9.55
C PHE A 413 5.61 8.84 -10.17
N ARG A 414 6.60 9.59 -9.68
CA ARG A 414 7.99 9.46 -10.17
C ARG A 414 8.55 8.04 -9.95
N LEU A 415 8.29 7.42 -8.80
CA LEU A 415 8.69 6.03 -8.56
C LEU A 415 7.99 5.06 -9.52
N ALA A 416 6.69 5.29 -9.79
CA ALA A 416 5.93 4.51 -10.76
C ALA A 416 6.45 4.69 -12.19
N GLU A 417 6.86 5.91 -12.56
CA GLU A 417 7.45 6.23 -13.86
C GLU A 417 8.79 5.51 -14.07
N VAL A 418 9.66 5.50 -13.05
CA VAL A 418 10.91 4.72 -13.09
C VAL A 418 10.61 3.23 -13.26
N LEU A 419 9.66 2.69 -12.49
CA LEU A 419 9.24 1.29 -12.59
C LEU A 419 8.67 0.97 -13.99
N TYR A 420 7.86 1.87 -14.53
CA TYR A 420 7.25 1.75 -15.84
C TYR A 420 8.29 1.61 -16.95
N TYR A 421 9.29 2.50 -17.02
CA TYR A 421 10.32 2.40 -18.06
C TYR A 421 11.18 1.14 -17.90
N LYS A 422 11.49 0.74 -16.65
CA LYS A 422 12.21 -0.50 -16.37
C LYS A 422 11.44 -1.73 -16.85
N VAL A 423 10.16 -1.84 -16.50
CA VAL A 423 9.32 -2.98 -16.88
C VAL A 423 9.08 -2.98 -18.38
N LEU A 424 8.81 -1.81 -18.99
CA LEU A 424 8.65 -1.69 -20.44
C LEU A 424 9.89 -2.20 -21.18
N GLU A 425 11.09 -1.82 -20.77
CA GLU A 425 12.33 -2.32 -21.37
C GLU A 425 12.46 -3.85 -21.25
N SER A 426 12.17 -4.42 -20.08
CA SER A 426 12.19 -5.87 -19.87
C SER A 426 11.18 -6.59 -20.78
N VAL A 427 9.95 -6.08 -20.85
CA VAL A 427 8.88 -6.60 -21.69
C VAL A 427 9.28 -6.60 -23.16
N LEU A 428 9.84 -5.50 -23.66
CA LEU A 428 10.25 -5.38 -25.07
C LEU A 428 11.44 -6.28 -25.40
N LYS A 429 12.41 -6.45 -24.48
CA LYS A 429 13.51 -7.41 -24.67
C LYS A 429 12.99 -8.85 -24.77
N GLN A 430 12.05 -9.21 -23.91
CA GLN A 430 11.43 -10.54 -23.95
C GLN A 430 10.64 -10.73 -25.26
N GLU A 431 9.95 -9.71 -25.74
CA GLU A 431 9.21 -9.80 -27.00
C GLU A 431 10.12 -9.86 -28.23
N LYS A 432 11.14 -9.01 -28.29
CA LYS A 432 12.11 -9.00 -29.39
C LYS A 432 12.80 -10.36 -29.55
N LYS A 433 13.15 -11.00 -28.42
CA LYS A 433 13.69 -12.36 -28.39
C LYS A 433 12.69 -13.41 -28.88
N ARG A 434 11.39 -13.21 -28.62
CA ARG A 434 10.32 -14.16 -28.96
C ARG A 434 9.87 -14.05 -30.42
N LEU A 435 9.94 -12.85 -30.99
CA LEU A 435 9.55 -12.55 -32.37
C LEU A 435 10.73 -12.52 -33.35
N GLU A 436 11.91 -12.98 -32.94
CA GLU A 436 13.12 -13.03 -33.78
C GLU A 436 13.44 -11.67 -34.46
N ASP A 437 13.48 -10.59 -33.66
CA ASP A 437 13.75 -9.21 -34.11
C ASP A 437 12.68 -8.55 -35.02
N ALA A 438 11.43 -9.02 -34.98
CA ALA A 438 10.33 -8.33 -35.65
C ALA A 438 10.06 -6.90 -35.12
N ASP A 439 9.42 -6.07 -35.96
CA ASP A 439 9.04 -4.70 -35.61
C ASP A 439 7.99 -4.67 -34.48
N LEU A 440 8.24 -3.84 -33.46
CA LEU A 440 7.41 -3.73 -32.26
C LEU A 440 6.44 -2.53 -32.32
N SER A 441 6.44 -1.73 -33.39
CA SER A 441 5.57 -0.55 -33.54
C SER A 441 4.10 -0.86 -33.24
N ALA A 442 3.58 -1.99 -33.73
CA ALA A 442 2.17 -2.35 -33.52
C ALA A 442 1.82 -2.54 -32.04
N ILE A 443 2.75 -3.02 -31.21
CA ILE A 443 2.54 -3.19 -29.76
C ILE A 443 2.65 -1.84 -29.04
N LEU A 444 3.63 -1.03 -29.43
CA LEU A 444 3.97 0.25 -28.80
C LEU A 444 3.00 1.40 -29.15
N GLU A 445 2.21 1.25 -30.21
CA GLU A 445 1.15 2.20 -30.57
C GLU A 445 -0.13 2.00 -29.72
N HIS A 446 -0.28 0.87 -29.01
CA HIS A 446 -1.49 0.60 -28.22
C HIS A 446 -1.55 1.43 -26.93
N ASP A 447 -2.42 2.45 -26.93
CA ASP A 447 -2.69 3.33 -25.79
C ASP A 447 -3.07 2.58 -24.51
N VAL A 448 -3.99 1.62 -24.64
CA VAL A 448 -4.50 0.81 -23.52
C VAL A 448 -3.40 -0.01 -22.85
N PHE A 449 -2.41 -0.49 -23.60
CA PHE A 449 -1.27 -1.23 -23.04
C PHE A 449 -0.44 -0.32 -22.12
N HIS A 450 -0.07 0.86 -22.60
CA HIS A 450 0.73 1.81 -21.83
C HIS A 450 -0.01 2.33 -20.59
N LYS A 451 -1.30 2.68 -20.73
CA LYS A 451 -2.13 3.10 -19.60
C LYS A 451 -2.27 2.00 -18.55
N SER A 452 -2.52 0.75 -18.98
CA SER A 452 -2.61 -0.40 -18.06
C SER A 452 -1.27 -0.63 -17.34
N LEU A 453 -0.15 -0.59 -18.07
CA LEU A 453 1.18 -0.82 -17.49
C LEU A 453 1.55 0.25 -16.47
N MET A 454 1.33 1.52 -16.80
CA MET A 454 1.58 2.63 -15.87
C MET A 454 0.64 2.55 -14.65
N ALA A 455 -0.64 2.28 -14.85
CA ALA A 455 -1.60 2.10 -13.76
C ALA A 455 -1.19 0.96 -12.82
N CYS A 456 -0.69 -0.16 -13.36
CA CYS A 456 -0.21 -1.28 -12.58
C CYS A 456 1.09 -0.94 -11.82
N CYS A 457 2.02 -0.20 -12.44
CA CYS A 457 3.21 0.30 -11.76
C CYS A 457 2.86 1.22 -10.60
N LEU A 458 1.88 2.11 -10.79
CA LEU A 458 1.42 3.03 -9.75
C LEU A 458 0.66 2.31 -8.63
N GLU A 459 -0.15 1.30 -8.94
CA GLU A 459 -0.78 0.41 -7.96
C GLU A 459 0.25 -0.27 -7.05
N ILE A 460 1.38 -0.72 -7.61
CA ILE A 460 2.47 -1.32 -6.82
C ILE A 460 3.05 -0.31 -5.82
N ILE A 461 3.23 0.94 -6.23
CA ILE A 461 3.73 2.01 -5.35
C ILE A 461 2.69 2.32 -4.25
N ILE A 462 1.43 2.54 -4.63
CA ILE A 462 0.30 2.80 -3.72
C ILE A 462 0.20 1.70 -2.66
N TYR A 463 0.21 0.44 -3.09
CA TYR A 463 0.16 -0.72 -2.20
C TYR A 463 1.37 -0.80 -1.27
N SER A 464 2.58 -0.57 -1.79
CA SER A 464 3.83 -0.67 -1.02
C SER A 464 3.92 0.40 0.08
N TYR A 465 3.37 1.60 -0.16
CA TYR A 465 3.30 2.69 0.81
C TYR A 465 1.99 2.71 1.62
N LYS A 466 1.11 1.70 1.46
CA LYS A 466 -0.16 1.55 2.17
C LYS A 466 -1.04 2.81 2.19
N THR A 467 -1.06 3.53 1.08
CA THR A 467 -1.93 4.70 0.92
C THR A 467 -3.40 4.29 1.06
N ALA A 468 -4.26 5.22 1.46
CA ALA A 468 -5.68 4.94 1.70
C ALA A 468 -6.44 4.48 0.44
N ASP A 469 -5.88 4.76 -0.74
CA ASP A 469 -6.44 4.38 -2.03
C ASP A 469 -6.22 2.88 -2.28
N SER A 470 -7.32 2.13 -2.37
CA SER A 470 -7.31 0.73 -2.79
C SER A 470 -7.77 0.60 -4.24
N PHE A 471 -7.26 -0.41 -4.94
CA PHE A 471 -7.85 -0.87 -6.19
C PHE A 471 -9.38 -1.05 -6.05
N PRO A 472 -10.22 -0.65 -7.04
CA PRO A 472 -9.90 -0.23 -8.41
C PRO A 472 -9.68 1.27 -8.63
N PHE A 473 -9.37 2.07 -7.60
CA PHE A 473 -9.23 3.53 -7.71
C PHE A 473 -8.37 3.96 -8.91
N ILE A 474 -7.20 3.32 -9.11
CA ILE A 474 -6.27 3.74 -10.15
C ILE A 474 -6.77 3.47 -11.57
N THR A 475 -7.57 2.43 -11.76
CA THR A 475 -8.18 2.14 -13.06
C THR A 475 -9.28 3.15 -13.39
N ASP A 476 -10.00 3.64 -12.37
CA ASP A 476 -11.03 4.67 -12.53
C ASP A 476 -10.40 6.05 -12.80
N VAL A 477 -9.25 6.35 -12.19
CA VAL A 477 -8.49 7.58 -12.44
C VAL A 477 -8.07 7.69 -13.90
N PHE A 478 -7.51 6.61 -14.46
CA PHE A 478 -6.98 6.58 -15.83
C PHE A 478 -7.96 6.10 -16.89
N ASP A 479 -9.21 5.82 -16.50
CA ASP A 479 -10.25 5.30 -17.40
C ASP A 479 -9.79 4.04 -18.15
N VAL A 480 -9.18 3.10 -17.41
CA VAL A 480 -8.71 1.81 -17.94
C VAL A 480 -9.72 0.74 -17.54
N PRO A 481 -10.47 0.14 -18.49
CA PRO A 481 -11.41 -0.91 -18.15
C PRO A 481 -10.70 -2.11 -17.50
N ALA A 482 -11.26 -2.64 -16.41
CA ALA A 482 -10.71 -3.79 -15.69
C ALA A 482 -10.40 -4.99 -16.60
N PHE A 483 -11.27 -5.23 -17.60
CA PHE A 483 -11.09 -6.25 -18.64
C PHE A 483 -9.81 -6.08 -19.49
N HIS A 484 -9.30 -4.87 -19.64
CA HIS A 484 -8.01 -4.62 -20.29
C HIS A 484 -6.86 -4.60 -19.29
N PHE A 485 -7.09 -4.11 -18.07
CA PHE A 485 -6.07 -4.01 -17.04
C PHE A 485 -5.50 -5.38 -16.64
N TYR A 486 -6.32 -6.39 -16.35
CA TYR A 486 -5.82 -7.68 -15.83
C TYR A 486 -4.77 -8.33 -16.74
N LYS A 487 -4.86 -8.06 -18.05
CA LYS A 487 -3.93 -8.55 -19.07
C LYS A 487 -2.48 -8.13 -18.79
N VAL A 488 -2.26 -6.98 -18.15
CA VAL A 488 -0.91 -6.48 -17.86
C VAL A 488 -0.29 -7.09 -16.61
N ILE A 489 -1.10 -7.64 -15.70
CA ILE A 489 -0.63 -8.16 -14.41
C ILE A 489 0.37 -9.31 -14.62
N GLU A 490 -0.01 -10.31 -15.43
CA GLU A 490 0.89 -11.42 -15.75
C GLU A 490 2.15 -10.94 -16.51
N ILE A 491 2.01 -9.96 -17.40
CA ILE A 491 3.12 -9.40 -18.17
C ILE A 491 4.14 -8.78 -17.20
N LEU A 492 3.67 -7.96 -16.27
CA LEU A 492 4.51 -7.28 -15.30
C LEU A 492 5.19 -8.27 -14.34
N ILE A 493 4.45 -9.25 -13.79
CA ILE A 493 4.99 -10.27 -12.88
C ILE A 493 6.10 -11.09 -13.57
N ARG A 494 5.94 -11.40 -14.87
CA ARG A 494 6.95 -12.14 -15.65
C ARG A 494 8.12 -11.28 -16.12
N ALA A 495 7.91 -9.98 -16.28
CA ALA A 495 8.95 -9.05 -16.69
C ALA A 495 9.86 -8.65 -15.53
N GLU A 496 9.38 -8.72 -14.28
CA GLU A 496 10.09 -8.24 -13.10
C GLU A 496 10.16 -9.29 -11.98
N ASP A 497 11.25 -10.07 -11.97
CA ASP A 497 11.55 -11.02 -10.89
C ASP A 497 11.91 -10.35 -9.55
N GLY A 498 12.20 -9.04 -9.58
CA GLY A 498 12.55 -8.22 -8.43
C GLY A 498 11.38 -7.89 -7.50
N LEU A 499 10.13 -8.17 -7.86
CA LEU A 499 8.97 -7.89 -7.00
C LEU A 499 9.02 -8.71 -5.70
N CYS A 500 8.57 -8.10 -4.60
CA CYS A 500 8.42 -8.82 -3.34
C CYS A 500 7.18 -9.72 -3.38
N ARG A 501 7.20 -10.78 -2.57
CA ARG A 501 6.11 -11.77 -2.50
C ARG A 501 4.75 -11.14 -2.25
N GLU A 502 4.66 -10.17 -1.35
CA GLU A 502 3.38 -9.55 -0.99
C GLU A 502 2.81 -8.68 -2.11
N VAL A 503 3.66 -8.02 -2.90
CA VAL A 503 3.21 -7.31 -4.10
C VAL A 503 2.69 -8.30 -5.14
N VAL A 504 3.37 -9.44 -5.37
CA VAL A 504 2.87 -10.47 -6.29
C VAL A 504 1.53 -11.04 -5.81
N LYS A 505 1.38 -11.28 -4.51
CA LYS A 505 0.11 -11.74 -3.91
C LYS A 505 -1.00 -10.71 -4.10
N HIS A 506 -0.71 -9.43 -3.89
CA HIS A 506 -1.63 -8.32 -4.12
C HIS A 506 -2.10 -8.25 -5.57
N LEU A 507 -1.17 -8.30 -6.52
CA LEU A 507 -1.48 -8.27 -7.94
C LEU A 507 -2.33 -9.47 -8.38
N ASN A 508 -2.04 -10.68 -7.86
CA ASN A 508 -2.87 -11.85 -8.13
C ASN A 508 -4.27 -11.70 -7.53
N HIS A 509 -4.39 -11.10 -6.34
CA HIS A 509 -5.68 -10.84 -5.73
C HIS A 509 -6.50 -9.82 -6.53
N ILE A 510 -5.86 -8.79 -7.08
CA ILE A 510 -6.49 -7.86 -8.02
C ILE A 510 -6.96 -8.61 -9.28
N GLU A 511 -6.14 -9.49 -9.83
CA GLU A 511 -6.52 -10.33 -10.98
C GLU A 511 -7.78 -11.16 -10.66
N GLU A 512 -7.84 -11.80 -9.50
CA GLU A 512 -9.02 -12.53 -9.02
C GLU A 512 -10.27 -11.62 -8.92
N GLN A 513 -10.15 -10.46 -8.28
CA GLN A 513 -11.26 -9.49 -8.16
C GLN A 513 -11.81 -9.07 -9.52
N ILE A 514 -10.91 -8.87 -10.50
CA ILE A 514 -11.31 -8.53 -11.86
C ILE A 514 -12.07 -9.68 -12.52
N LEU A 515 -11.52 -10.90 -12.41
CA LEU A 515 -12.08 -12.09 -13.04
C LEU A 515 -13.39 -12.56 -12.39
N GLU A 516 -13.60 -12.30 -11.10
CA GLU A 516 -14.83 -12.70 -10.40
C GLU A 516 -15.95 -11.66 -10.51
N SER A 517 -15.64 -10.36 -10.67
CA SER A 517 -16.66 -9.30 -10.64
C SER A 517 -16.42 -8.11 -11.58
N LEU A 518 -15.25 -7.47 -11.57
CA LEU A 518 -15.10 -6.16 -12.21
C LEU A 518 -15.11 -6.22 -13.75
N ALA A 519 -14.63 -7.30 -14.35
CA ALA A 519 -14.71 -7.50 -15.80
C ALA A 519 -16.15 -7.80 -16.27
N TRP A 520 -17.08 -8.07 -15.36
CA TRP A 520 -18.48 -8.45 -15.65
C TRP A 520 -19.48 -7.32 -15.46
N LYS A 521 -19.03 -6.12 -15.06
CA LYS A 521 -19.90 -4.95 -14.95
C LYS A 521 -20.57 -4.61 -16.29
N THR A 522 -21.72 -3.95 -16.25
CA THR A 522 -22.57 -3.64 -17.42
C THR A 522 -21.85 -2.86 -18.51
N GLU A 523 -20.93 -1.99 -18.11
CA GLU A 523 -20.12 -1.12 -18.95
C GLU A 523 -18.83 -1.77 -19.47
N SER A 524 -18.61 -3.06 -19.16
CA SER A 524 -17.38 -3.75 -19.52
C SER A 524 -17.26 -3.98 -21.04
N PRO A 525 -16.07 -3.75 -21.64
CA PRO A 525 -15.77 -4.13 -23.02
C PRO A 525 -15.93 -5.63 -23.32
N LEU A 526 -15.97 -6.47 -22.28
CA LEU A 526 -16.24 -7.91 -22.41
C LEU A 526 -17.55 -8.18 -23.18
N TRP A 527 -18.61 -7.43 -22.89
CA TRP A 527 -19.92 -7.63 -23.53
C TRP A 527 -19.89 -7.31 -25.02
N ALA A 528 -19.13 -6.29 -25.43
CA ALA A 528 -18.90 -5.97 -26.83
C ALA A 528 -18.17 -7.13 -27.54
N ARG A 529 -17.14 -7.70 -26.90
CA ARG A 529 -16.40 -8.85 -27.46
C ARG A 529 -17.25 -10.12 -27.58
N ILE A 530 -18.12 -10.38 -26.62
CA ILE A 530 -19.07 -11.50 -26.69
C ILE A 530 -20.04 -11.29 -27.87
N LYS A 531 -20.53 -10.06 -28.05
CA LYS A 531 -21.43 -9.71 -29.16
C LYS A 531 -20.76 -9.83 -30.53
N GLU A 532 -19.51 -9.37 -30.64
CA GLU A 532 -18.68 -9.55 -31.85
C GLU A 532 -18.46 -11.03 -32.18
N ASN A 533 -18.39 -11.90 -31.16
CA ASN A 533 -18.29 -13.35 -31.30
C ASN A 533 -19.65 -14.06 -31.42
N GLU A 534 -20.65 -13.41 -32.04
CA GLU A 534 -22.01 -13.97 -32.24
C GLU A 534 -22.70 -14.42 -30.93
N ASN A 535 -22.39 -13.77 -29.80
CA ASN A 535 -22.83 -14.14 -28.46
C ASN A 535 -22.40 -15.56 -28.01
N LYS A 536 -21.36 -16.13 -28.64
CA LYS A 536 -20.78 -17.41 -28.23
C LYS A 536 -19.71 -17.17 -27.16
N VAL A 537 -19.91 -17.79 -26.00
CA VAL A 537 -18.94 -17.79 -24.91
C VAL A 537 -18.03 -19.01 -25.06
N PRO A 538 -16.70 -18.85 -25.07
CA PRO A 538 -15.78 -19.98 -25.17
C PRO A 538 -15.98 -20.98 -24.04
N THR A 539 -16.01 -22.27 -24.38
CA THR A 539 -16.05 -23.35 -23.40
C THR A 539 -14.68 -23.56 -22.75
N CYS A 540 -14.65 -24.24 -21.60
CA CYS A 540 -13.40 -24.55 -20.91
C CYS A 540 -12.42 -25.36 -21.80
N GLU A 541 -12.95 -26.29 -22.60
CA GLU A 541 -12.17 -27.12 -23.53
C GLU A 541 -11.52 -26.31 -24.66
N GLU A 542 -12.16 -25.21 -25.10
CA GLU A 542 -11.63 -24.35 -26.16
C GLU A 542 -10.47 -23.46 -25.69
N VAL A 543 -10.42 -23.14 -24.40
CA VAL A 543 -9.45 -22.17 -23.83
C VAL A 543 -8.34 -22.82 -22.99
N MET A 544 -8.55 -24.03 -22.46
CA MET A 544 -7.55 -24.72 -21.65
C MET A 544 -6.59 -25.57 -22.50
N PRO A 545 -5.27 -25.54 -22.22
CA PRO A 545 -4.33 -26.44 -22.87
C PRO A 545 -4.64 -27.91 -22.57
N PRO A 546 -4.48 -28.83 -23.54
CA PRO A 546 -4.90 -30.24 -23.42
C PRO A 546 -4.25 -30.99 -22.25
N GLN A 547 -3.09 -30.51 -21.77
CA GLN A 547 -2.36 -31.04 -20.61
C GLN A 547 -3.07 -30.87 -19.25
N TYR A 548 -4.13 -30.05 -19.17
CA TYR A 548 -4.90 -29.83 -17.94
C TYR A 548 -6.14 -30.72 -17.82
N PHE A 549 -6.43 -31.54 -18.83
CA PHE A 549 -7.50 -32.53 -18.78
C PHE A 549 -6.97 -33.89 -18.31
N GLU A 550 -7.78 -34.64 -17.57
CA GLU A 550 -7.43 -36.00 -17.19
C GLU A 550 -7.29 -36.88 -18.43
N ARG A 551 -6.17 -37.61 -18.55
CA ARG A 551 -6.08 -38.69 -19.54
C ARG A 551 -7.05 -39.78 -19.08
N SER A 552 -8.16 -39.94 -19.80
CA SER A 552 -9.05 -41.08 -19.63
C SER A 552 -8.23 -42.36 -19.84
N ASN A 553 -8.01 -43.14 -18.78
CA ASN A 553 -7.54 -44.50 -18.92
C ASN A 553 -8.64 -45.28 -19.64
N GLY A 554 -8.32 -45.70 -20.88
CA GLY A 554 -9.19 -46.34 -21.85
C GLY A 554 -10.48 -46.97 -21.29
N ASN A 555 -11.59 -46.27 -21.52
CA ASN A 555 -12.92 -46.79 -21.87
C ASN A 555 -13.97 -45.71 -21.57
N SER A 556 -14.02 -44.65 -22.38
CA SER A 556 -15.13 -43.70 -22.32
C SER A 556 -15.66 -43.43 -23.72
N VAL A 557 -16.98 -43.60 -23.82
CA VAL A 557 -17.83 -43.40 -24.98
C VAL A 557 -17.56 -42.01 -25.58
N ALA A 558 -17.45 -41.94 -26.91
CA ALA A 558 -17.34 -40.68 -27.63
C ALA A 558 -18.53 -39.76 -27.28
N GLY A 559 -18.26 -38.65 -26.57
CA GLY A 559 -19.26 -37.60 -26.34
C GLY A 559 -19.40 -37.02 -24.93
N SER A 560 -18.62 -37.45 -23.92
CA SER A 560 -18.65 -36.78 -22.60
C SER A 560 -17.63 -35.62 -22.53
N PRO A 561 -18.02 -34.43 -22.05
CA PRO A 561 -17.09 -33.31 -21.88
C PRO A 561 -16.01 -33.66 -20.85
N LEU A 562 -14.76 -33.35 -21.18
CA LEU A 562 -13.60 -33.62 -20.33
C LEU A 562 -13.62 -32.64 -19.14
N THR A 563 -13.71 -33.17 -17.93
CA THR A 563 -13.60 -32.35 -16.72
C THR A 563 -12.16 -31.86 -16.52
N PRO A 564 -11.92 -30.55 -16.28
CA PRO A 564 -10.60 -30.04 -15.92
C PRO A 564 -10.09 -30.70 -14.64
N ARG A 565 -8.79 -31.03 -14.57
CA ARG A 565 -8.17 -31.50 -13.32
C ARG A 565 -8.36 -30.45 -12.23
N ARG A 566 -8.85 -30.85 -11.05
CA ARG A 566 -8.84 -29.99 -9.86
C ARG A 566 -7.38 -29.67 -9.51
N LEU A 567 -6.99 -28.40 -9.57
CA LEU A 567 -5.63 -27.89 -9.28
C LEU A 567 -5.13 -28.12 -7.84
N ASN A 568 -5.88 -28.83 -6.98
CA ASN A 568 -5.56 -29.01 -5.56
C ASN A 568 -4.79 -30.30 -5.20
N GLU A 569 -4.55 -31.22 -6.13
CA GLU A 569 -3.77 -32.43 -5.85
C GLU A 569 -2.60 -32.59 -6.84
N VAL A 570 -1.47 -31.94 -6.54
CA VAL A 570 -0.17 -32.40 -7.05
C VAL A 570 0.58 -32.99 -5.86
N ARG A 571 0.44 -34.31 -5.71
CA ARG A 571 1.33 -35.14 -4.90
C ARG A 571 2.77 -34.90 -5.37
N ALA A 572 3.67 -34.69 -4.42
CA ALA A 572 5.08 -34.52 -4.67
C ALA A 572 5.66 -35.82 -5.26
N GLU A 573 5.73 -35.92 -6.58
CA GLU A 573 6.59 -36.89 -7.27
C GLU A 573 7.97 -36.23 -7.43
N THR A 574 8.90 -36.73 -6.64
CA THR A 574 10.32 -36.38 -6.68
C THR A 574 10.93 -36.99 -7.94
N GLY A 575 11.59 -36.16 -8.75
CA GLY A 575 12.48 -36.61 -9.82
C GLY A 575 11.95 -36.35 -11.23
N ILE A 576 12.44 -35.28 -11.85
CA ILE A 576 13.09 -35.23 -13.18
C ILE A 576 13.59 -33.79 -13.35
N GLN A 577 14.91 -33.64 -13.34
CA GLN A 577 15.61 -32.41 -13.69
C GLN A 577 15.40 -32.09 -15.17
N GLY A 578 15.15 -30.81 -15.46
CA GLY A 578 15.37 -30.22 -16.78
C GLY A 578 14.15 -30.17 -17.69
N LYS A 579 13.37 -29.09 -17.58
CA LYS A 579 12.74 -28.41 -18.73
C LYS A 579 12.39 -26.98 -18.33
N GLY A 580 12.86 -26.02 -19.13
CA GLY A 580 12.78 -24.59 -18.86
C GLY A 580 11.35 -24.04 -18.76
N ILE A 581 11.26 -22.85 -18.16
CA ILE A 581 10.04 -22.05 -18.06
C ILE A 581 9.44 -21.88 -19.47
N SER A 582 8.34 -22.57 -19.76
CA SER A 582 7.64 -22.43 -21.06
C SER A 582 7.06 -21.02 -21.17
N PHE A 583 7.40 -20.31 -22.25
CA PHE A 583 6.75 -19.04 -22.61
C PHE A 583 5.22 -19.23 -22.70
N SER A 584 4.44 -18.20 -22.36
CA SER A 584 3.02 -18.17 -22.75
C SER A 584 2.95 -18.15 -24.28
N PRO A 585 2.09 -18.96 -24.93
CA PRO A 585 2.06 -19.06 -26.39
C PRO A 585 1.59 -17.78 -27.08
N THR A 586 0.95 -16.85 -26.36
CA THR A 586 0.30 -15.66 -26.91
C THR A 586 1.23 -14.44 -26.92
N THR A 587 1.26 -13.70 -28.05
CA THR A 587 2.00 -12.43 -28.18
C THR A 587 1.34 -11.26 -27.44
N LEU A 588 2.09 -10.21 -27.11
CA LEU A 588 1.49 -8.96 -26.58
C LEU A 588 0.50 -8.36 -27.58
N TYR A 589 0.85 -8.37 -28.86
CA TYR A 589 -0.02 -7.90 -29.93
C TYR A 589 -1.35 -8.67 -29.94
N GLU A 590 -1.33 -10.00 -29.86
CA GLU A 590 -2.53 -10.84 -29.80
C GLU A 590 -3.37 -10.59 -28.54
N ARG A 591 -2.72 -10.28 -27.40
CA ARG A 591 -3.41 -10.00 -26.13
C ARG A 591 -4.20 -8.69 -26.18
N TYR A 592 -3.73 -7.69 -26.93
CA TYR A 592 -4.36 -6.36 -27.04
C TYR A 592 -5.12 -6.12 -28.35
N SER A 593 -4.96 -6.98 -29.37
CA SER A 593 -5.66 -6.88 -30.67
C SER A 593 -7.06 -7.52 -30.66
N SER A 594 -7.86 -7.22 -31.70
CA SER A 594 -9.12 -7.91 -31.98
C SER A 594 -8.88 -9.20 -32.79
N PRO A 595 -9.62 -10.29 -32.56
CA PRO A 595 -9.49 -11.49 -33.38
C PRO A 595 -9.93 -11.17 -34.82
N THR A 596 -9.04 -11.34 -35.79
CA THR A 596 -9.43 -11.35 -37.21
C THR A 596 -10.19 -12.63 -37.49
N SER A 597 -11.33 -12.52 -38.16
CA SER A 597 -12.26 -13.59 -38.53
C SER A 597 -11.66 -14.60 -39.51
N ASN A 598 -10.66 -15.37 -39.10
CA ASN A 598 -10.15 -16.52 -39.85
C ASN A 598 -10.29 -17.80 -39.01
N PRO A 599 -11.23 -18.70 -39.34
CA PRO A 599 -11.35 -20.00 -38.72
C PRO A 599 -10.40 -20.97 -39.45
N THR A 600 -9.09 -20.82 -39.26
CA THR A 600 -8.14 -21.83 -39.73
C THR A 600 -7.45 -22.48 -38.54
N ARG A 601 -7.84 -23.74 -38.30
CA ARG A 601 -7.18 -24.72 -37.45
C ARG A 601 -5.66 -24.48 -37.44
N ARG A 602 -5.11 -24.15 -36.27
CA ARG A 602 -3.66 -24.27 -36.01
C ARG A 602 -3.27 -25.71 -36.34
N ARG A 603 -2.56 -25.92 -37.45
CA ARG A 603 -1.97 -27.23 -37.79
C ARG A 603 -0.91 -27.54 -36.73
N LEU A 604 -1.24 -28.47 -35.83
CA LEU A 604 -0.42 -28.95 -34.71
C LEU A 604 0.07 -30.37 -34.97
N PHE A 605 0.64 -30.65 -36.14
CA PHE A 605 1.35 -31.91 -36.37
C PHE A 605 2.66 -31.66 -37.11
N VAL A 606 3.74 -32.17 -36.51
CA VAL A 606 5.01 -32.47 -37.16
C VAL A 606 4.77 -33.79 -37.90
N ASP A 607 4.82 -33.77 -39.23
CA ASP A 607 4.88 -35.01 -40.01
C ASP A 607 6.27 -35.65 -39.76
N ASN A 608 6.27 -36.73 -38.98
CA ASN A 608 7.38 -37.68 -38.96
C ASN A 608 7.22 -38.54 -40.20
N ASP A 609 8.08 -38.36 -41.20
CA ASP A 609 8.34 -39.40 -42.19
C ASP A 609 9.84 -39.57 -42.44
N THR A 610 10.25 -40.82 -42.31
CA THR A 610 11.59 -41.37 -42.49
C THR A 610 12.04 -41.35 -43.96
N ALA A 611 13.35 -41.13 -44.13
CA ALA A 611 14.21 -41.31 -45.31
C ALA A 611 13.62 -41.84 -46.63
N GLY A 612 13.84 -41.08 -47.71
CA GLY A 612 13.81 -41.54 -49.10
C GLY A 612 14.30 -40.46 -50.07
N GLU A 613 15.41 -40.71 -50.76
CA GLU A 613 16.01 -39.84 -51.77
C GLU A 613 15.06 -39.54 -52.95
N ALA A 614 14.99 -38.28 -53.40
CA ALA A 614 15.11 -37.89 -54.82
C ALA A 614 14.94 -36.36 -55.00
N SER A 615 15.85 -35.75 -55.75
CA SER A 615 15.85 -34.36 -56.16
C SER A 615 14.62 -33.95 -56.99
N ARG A 616 14.14 -32.70 -56.83
CA ARG A 616 13.63 -31.84 -57.93
C ARG A 616 13.45 -30.37 -57.49
N THR A 617 13.76 -29.49 -58.45
CA THR A 617 13.87 -28.02 -58.48
C THR A 617 12.63 -27.20 -58.09
N PRO A 618 12.78 -25.91 -57.71
CA PRO A 618 11.68 -25.06 -57.24
C PRO A 618 10.86 -24.44 -58.38
N LEU A 619 9.54 -24.54 -58.28
CA LEU A 619 8.56 -23.85 -59.13
C LEU A 619 8.00 -22.61 -58.41
N ARG A 620 7.92 -21.52 -59.18
CA ARG A 620 7.57 -20.14 -58.85
C ARG A 620 6.08 -19.87 -59.09
N VAL A 621 5.33 -19.35 -58.12
CA VAL A 621 3.98 -18.72 -58.27
C VAL A 621 3.70 -17.91 -56.98
N ALA A 622 3.01 -16.76 -56.90
CA ALA A 622 2.81 -15.56 -57.71
C ALA A 622 2.22 -14.53 -56.72
N GLN A 623 2.60 -13.25 -56.81
CA GLN A 623 1.97 -12.15 -56.05
C GLN A 623 0.74 -11.59 -56.81
N PRO A 624 -0.33 -11.17 -56.12
CA PRO A 624 -1.27 -10.17 -56.62
C PRO A 624 -1.09 -8.80 -55.91
N PRO A 625 -1.63 -7.70 -56.47
CA PRO A 625 -0.81 -6.51 -56.76
C PRO A 625 -1.08 -5.29 -55.87
N VAL A 626 -0.07 -4.42 -55.89
CA VAL A 626 -0.08 -3.01 -55.48
C VAL A 626 -0.97 -2.20 -56.43
N ILE A 627 -1.83 -1.31 -55.91
CA ILE A 627 -2.43 -0.22 -56.68
C ILE A 627 -2.08 1.12 -56.02
N SER A 628 -1.74 2.03 -56.92
CA SER A 628 -1.01 3.29 -56.81
C SER A 628 -1.88 4.49 -56.40
N THR A 629 -1.16 5.53 -56.00
CA THR A 629 -1.56 6.86 -55.54
C THR A 629 -1.95 7.88 -56.65
N VAL A 630 -2.61 8.97 -56.19
CA VAL A 630 -2.75 10.40 -56.69
C VAL A 630 -3.63 10.69 -57.95
N PRO A 631 -4.26 11.90 -58.15
CA PRO A 631 -3.98 13.20 -57.50
C PRO A 631 -5.16 14.16 -57.12
N VAL A 632 -4.72 15.26 -56.48
CA VAL A 632 -5.40 16.46 -55.93
C VAL A 632 -6.14 17.31 -56.97
N GLN A 633 -7.29 17.90 -56.60
CA GLN A 633 -7.81 19.14 -57.19
C GLN A 633 -8.52 20.03 -56.14
N ASN A 634 -8.11 21.30 -56.08
CA ASN A 634 -8.71 22.41 -55.32
C ASN A 634 -9.95 22.96 -56.05
N VAL A 635 -11.07 23.23 -55.35
CA VAL A 635 -11.97 24.36 -55.63
C VAL A 635 -12.69 24.81 -54.33
N SER A 636 -12.88 26.12 -54.23
CA SER A 636 -13.35 27.00 -53.16
C SER A 636 -14.87 26.99 -52.84
N SER A 637 -15.14 27.36 -51.57
CA SER A 637 -16.34 28.00 -50.95
C SER A 637 -17.66 28.12 -51.71
N ASP A 638 -18.74 27.58 -51.11
CA ASP A 638 -20.03 28.26 -51.05
C ASP A 638 -20.89 27.84 -49.85
N THR A 639 -21.69 28.79 -49.39
CA THR A 639 -22.47 28.84 -48.14
C THR A 639 -23.93 28.50 -48.45
N ILE A 640 -24.67 27.77 -47.59
CA ILE A 640 -26.15 27.79 -47.46
C ILE A 640 -26.56 27.05 -46.15
N PRO A 641 -27.67 27.42 -45.49
CA PRO A 641 -27.78 27.50 -44.04
C PRO A 641 -28.51 26.31 -43.38
N VAL A 642 -28.20 26.06 -42.10
CA VAL A 642 -28.91 25.13 -41.22
C VAL A 642 -29.82 25.91 -40.28
N THR A 643 -31.09 25.52 -40.22
CA THR A 643 -32.15 26.03 -39.33
C THR A 643 -31.87 25.70 -37.85
N PRO A 644 -32.18 26.58 -36.88
CA PRO A 644 -31.86 26.36 -35.48
C PRO A 644 -32.94 25.56 -34.73
N VAL A 645 -32.50 24.64 -33.87
CA VAL A 645 -33.30 24.03 -32.79
C VAL A 645 -32.99 24.80 -31.50
N PRO A 646 -34.00 25.22 -30.70
CA PRO A 646 -33.76 26.11 -29.56
C PRO A 646 -33.27 25.34 -28.32
N GLY A 647 -32.15 25.75 -27.71
CA GLY A 647 -31.73 25.22 -26.40
C GLY A 647 -30.26 25.29 -25.99
N GLN A 648 -29.34 25.96 -26.70
CA GLN A 648 -27.95 26.12 -26.26
C GLN A 648 -27.50 27.58 -26.27
N THR A 649 -27.09 28.08 -25.10
CA THR A 649 -26.44 29.38 -24.95
C THR A 649 -25.00 29.29 -25.49
N LEU A 650 -24.75 29.87 -26.67
CA LEU A 650 -23.40 30.07 -27.20
C LEU A 650 -22.76 31.30 -26.55
N VAL A 651 -21.66 31.11 -25.81
CA VAL A 651 -20.82 32.21 -25.33
C VAL A 651 -19.79 32.52 -26.41
N THR A 652 -19.95 33.64 -27.11
CA THR A 652 -18.99 34.10 -28.12
C THR A 652 -17.76 34.68 -27.42
N VAL A 653 -16.59 34.04 -27.59
CA VAL A 653 -15.30 34.56 -27.09
C VAL A 653 -14.71 35.46 -28.17
N ALA A 654 -14.64 36.77 -27.91
CA ALA A 654 -13.88 37.69 -28.75
C ALA A 654 -12.43 37.80 -28.24
N THR A 655 -11.46 37.83 -29.16
CA THR A 655 -10.04 37.99 -28.83
C THR A 655 -9.57 39.39 -29.21
N ALA A 656 -8.89 40.08 -28.29
CA ALA A 656 -8.24 41.36 -28.56
C ALA A 656 -6.72 41.15 -28.58
N THR A 657 -6.05 41.67 -29.59
CA THR A 657 -4.58 41.58 -29.72
C THR A 657 -3.97 42.92 -29.35
N VAL A 658 -3.10 42.93 -28.35
CA VAL A 658 -2.39 44.13 -27.90
C VAL A 658 -0.91 43.97 -28.22
N THR A 659 -0.32 44.99 -28.85
CA THR A 659 1.11 45.02 -29.20
C THR A 659 1.85 45.93 -28.23
N ALA A 660 2.86 45.41 -27.54
CA ALA A 660 3.73 46.20 -26.69
C ALA A 660 4.79 46.95 -27.52
N ASN A 661 5.32 48.05 -26.98
CA ASN A 661 6.26 48.95 -27.67
C ASN A 661 7.62 48.29 -28.04
N ASN A 662 7.86 47.05 -27.62
CA ASN A 662 9.01 46.22 -27.99
C ASN A 662 8.70 45.22 -29.13
N GLY A 663 7.54 45.32 -29.78
CA GLY A 663 7.16 44.51 -30.93
C GLY A 663 6.59 43.12 -30.60
N GLN A 664 6.38 42.78 -29.33
CA GLN A 664 5.66 41.56 -28.95
C GLN A 664 4.14 41.79 -28.92
N THR A 665 3.41 40.98 -29.68
CA THR A 665 1.95 40.90 -29.68
C THR A 665 1.47 39.79 -28.75
N VAL A 666 0.52 40.12 -27.86
CA VAL A 666 -0.16 39.15 -27.00
C VAL A 666 -1.65 39.22 -27.25
N THR A 667 -2.26 38.06 -27.49
CA THR A 667 -3.71 37.92 -27.73
C THR A 667 -4.39 37.48 -26.44
N ILE A 668 -5.32 38.30 -25.94
CA ILE A 668 -6.05 38.04 -24.69
C ILE A 668 -7.53 37.80 -25.01
N PRO A 669 -8.13 36.69 -24.52
CA PRO A 669 -9.57 36.47 -24.65
C PRO A 669 -10.33 37.40 -23.70
N VAL A 670 -11.31 38.14 -24.21
CA VAL A 670 -12.16 39.03 -23.40
C VAL A 670 -13.55 38.40 -23.29
N GLN A 671 -13.96 38.03 -22.08
CA GLN A 671 -15.33 37.61 -21.80
C GLN A 671 -16.22 38.85 -21.64
N GLY A 672 -17.18 39.03 -22.55
CA GLY A 672 -18.23 40.03 -22.39
C GLY A 672 -19.26 39.59 -21.35
N ILE A 673 -19.60 40.47 -20.41
CA ILE A 673 -20.72 40.29 -19.49
C ILE A 673 -22.00 40.62 -20.29
N ALA A 674 -22.94 39.68 -20.36
CA ALA A 674 -24.27 39.94 -20.92
C ALA A 674 -25.07 40.78 -19.92
N ASN A 675 -25.66 41.90 -20.37
CA ASN A 675 -26.68 42.64 -19.63
C ASN A 675 -28.05 41.98 -19.76
#